data_AF-K9FJC8-F1
#
_entry.id   AF-K9FJC8-F1
#
_cell.length_a   1.000
_cell.length_b   1.000
_cell.length_c   1.000
_cell.angle_alpha   90.00
_cell.angle_beta   90.00
_cell.angle_gamma   90.00
#
_symmetry.space_group_name_H-M   'P 1'
#
loop_
_entity.id
_entity.type
_entity.pdbx_description
1 polymer ?
#
loop_
_entity_poly.entity_id
_entity_poly.type
_entity_poly.pdbx_seq_one_letter_code
_entity_poly.pdbx_strand_id
1 'polypeptide(L)'
;MSAPIASQKTYSIASIPADGIGPEVINAGITALNTLTDTLKTFKLEFKNYDWSSETYKKTGKYIPDGGLEELKKHDAIFFGAVGAPDVPDHISLWGLRLAICQPFQQYANVRPTRVFRGTESPLRNCGPNDLDWVIIRENSEGEYAGQGGRSHAGKPWEVATEVSIFSRHGVERIMRFAFETAQKRPRKLLTVVTKSNAQRNGMVLWDEVAKLVAVDFPDVTVDKMLVDAMTTRMVLKPESLDTIVATNLHADILSDLAASLAGSIGIAPTSNLDPTREYPSMFEPIHGSAFDITGMGISNPVATFWTAAEMLAWLGEEEASKQLLVCVENVCEQGVLTRDLGGNATTKQVTDAVVAEIKKLAAISPPLPRGCPALTDGLVISGTGVTAHSTKFVDSPVQLTHIRDLPDGNNVDAVRLRDILGDPMIRECWQFNFIFDVDFLMAHFDEDVRSLVKVKVVHGSWRREDSNRIRVEEACSRYPNVEPIVAYMPEPFGTHHSKMMILLRHDDLAQVVIHTANMIHMDWTNMTQAAWLSPLLPLQKATSVESPTDAKVGSGARFKRDLLAYLKAYGPKKTGPLVQQLDNYDFCPIRAALIASVPSKKHASDSSSDEETLWGWPAVKDLMGQVPIQQKNTSKKPHIVIQTSSVATLGQTNKWLKDVFFKALTPTHSPQPTYSIIFPTPDEIRRSLNGYNSGVSIHMKIQSAAQQKQLQYMSPYLCQWAGDSLPPGQCIDLSEDNPPKREAGRARAAPHIKTYIRFADSDMKTIDWAMVSSANLSTQAWGAATNASGEVRICSWEIGVVVWPELFRDGGCDDAASPSASESESRAEGKPPAPDVLMVPCFKRDRPVVSDGAETASMVVGFRMPYDLPLTPYGAGDEPWCATASHALPDWQGQSWVV
;
A
#
# COMPACT_ATOMS: atom_id res chain seq x y z
N MET A 1 -14.10 54.33 -25.78
CA MET A 1 -12.67 53.98 -25.89
C MET A 1 -12.57 52.50 -25.60
N SER A 2 -12.29 51.70 -26.63
CA SER A 2 -12.14 50.26 -26.57
C SER A 2 -10.94 49.92 -25.69
N ALA A 3 -11.12 49.06 -24.69
CA ALA A 3 -10.01 48.53 -23.91
C ALA A 3 -9.00 47.85 -24.87
N PRO A 4 -7.68 48.06 -24.69
CA PRO A 4 -6.69 47.49 -25.58
C PRO A 4 -6.74 45.96 -25.47
N ILE A 5 -6.91 45.28 -26.60
CA ILE A 5 -6.72 43.84 -26.72
C ILE A 5 -5.27 43.60 -26.30
N ALA A 6 -5.04 42.98 -25.14
CA ALA A 6 -3.71 42.62 -24.69
C ALA A 6 -3.07 41.75 -25.78
N SER A 7 -1.94 42.20 -26.34
CA SER A 7 -1.21 41.42 -27.34
C SER A 7 -0.79 40.09 -26.71
N GLN A 8 -1.19 38.96 -27.32
CA GLN A 8 -0.73 37.63 -26.89
C GLN A 8 0.80 37.62 -26.84
N LYS A 9 1.36 37.26 -25.69
CA LYS A 9 2.81 37.13 -25.51
C LYS A 9 3.31 36.03 -26.46
N THR A 10 4.35 36.32 -27.22
CA THR A 10 4.94 35.41 -28.21
C THR A 10 6.32 35.03 -27.73
N TYR A 11 6.60 33.74 -27.63
CA TYR A 11 7.90 33.21 -27.23
C TYR A 11 8.61 32.59 -28.44
N SER A 12 9.89 32.90 -28.62
CA SER A 12 10.73 32.32 -29.64
C SER A 12 11.44 31.08 -29.11
N ILE A 13 11.24 29.93 -29.75
CA ILE A 13 11.77 28.64 -29.33
C ILE A 13 12.75 28.13 -30.39
N ALA A 14 13.99 27.86 -30.00
CA ALA A 14 14.94 27.16 -30.86
C ALA A 14 14.63 25.67 -30.84
N SER A 15 14.28 25.07 -31.98
CA SER A 15 14.04 23.64 -32.10
C SER A 15 15.26 22.97 -32.71
N ILE A 16 15.86 22.02 -31.99
CA ILE A 16 17.04 21.28 -32.42
C ILE A 16 16.71 19.78 -32.31
N PRO A 17 16.09 19.17 -33.34
CA PRO A 17 15.65 17.78 -33.24
C PRO A 17 16.80 16.77 -33.25
N ALA A 18 17.97 17.17 -33.76
CA ALA A 18 19.22 16.40 -33.80
C ALA A 18 19.07 15.04 -34.53
N ASP A 19 19.28 13.91 -33.83
CA ASP A 19 19.51 12.59 -34.41
C ASP A 19 18.49 11.53 -33.97
N GLY A 20 18.52 10.38 -34.65
CA GLY A 20 17.74 9.19 -34.27
C GLY A 20 16.25 9.43 -34.22
N ILE A 21 15.61 9.10 -33.09
CA ILE A 21 14.17 9.37 -32.86
C ILE A 21 13.85 10.85 -32.58
N GLY A 22 14.86 11.69 -32.35
CA GLY A 22 14.71 13.10 -32.00
C GLY A 22 13.81 13.88 -32.97
N PRO A 23 14.05 13.84 -34.29
CA PRO A 23 13.16 14.44 -35.29
C PRO A 23 11.69 14.00 -35.19
N GLU A 24 11.43 12.74 -34.88
CA GLU A 24 10.06 12.22 -34.81
C GLU A 24 9.32 12.75 -33.58
N VAL A 25 9.94 12.62 -32.39
CA VAL A 25 9.30 13.00 -31.13
C VAL A 25 9.22 14.51 -30.93
N ILE A 26 10.22 15.28 -31.38
CA ILE A 26 10.18 16.75 -31.32
C ILE A 26 9.08 17.31 -32.23
N ASN A 27 8.88 16.74 -33.42
CA ASN A 27 7.77 17.12 -34.28
C ASN A 27 6.41 16.79 -33.64
N ALA A 28 6.28 15.67 -32.94
CA ALA A 28 5.09 15.36 -32.16
C ALA A 28 4.85 16.41 -31.06
N GLY A 29 5.89 16.78 -30.31
CA GLY A 29 5.83 17.83 -29.28
C GLY A 29 5.40 19.19 -29.84
N ILE A 30 5.98 19.63 -30.95
CA ILE A 30 5.61 20.88 -31.63
C ILE A 30 4.14 20.83 -32.10
N THR A 31 3.68 19.69 -32.59
CA THR A 31 2.28 19.50 -33.02
C THR A 31 1.31 19.67 -31.84
N ALA A 32 1.63 19.08 -30.69
CA ALA A 32 0.84 19.23 -29.47
C ALA A 32 0.86 20.67 -28.94
N LEU A 33 2.03 21.32 -28.92
CA LEU A 33 2.19 22.71 -28.48
C LEU A 33 1.45 23.72 -29.38
N ASN A 34 1.54 23.57 -30.70
CA ASN A 34 0.77 24.39 -31.64
C ASN A 34 -0.73 24.20 -31.42
N THR A 35 -1.19 22.95 -31.26
CA THR A 35 -2.61 22.68 -30.96
C THR A 35 -3.04 23.33 -29.64
N LEU A 36 -2.21 23.24 -28.59
CA LEU A 36 -2.49 23.83 -27.28
C LEU A 36 -2.60 25.35 -27.36
N THR A 37 -1.63 26.01 -27.98
CA THR A 37 -1.64 27.46 -28.16
C THR A 37 -2.82 27.94 -29.01
N ASP A 38 -3.15 27.23 -30.09
CA ASP A 38 -4.32 27.53 -30.94
C ASP A 38 -5.65 27.36 -30.18
N THR A 39 -5.69 26.41 -29.24
CA THR A 39 -6.87 26.12 -28.43
C THR A 39 -7.05 27.15 -27.31
N LEU A 40 -5.99 27.44 -26.56
CA LEU A 40 -6.04 28.33 -25.39
C LEU A 40 -6.06 29.80 -25.78
N LYS A 41 -5.38 30.19 -26.87
CA LYS A 41 -5.27 31.57 -27.35
C LYS A 41 -4.82 32.55 -26.26
N THR A 42 -3.96 32.12 -25.35
CA THR A 42 -3.40 32.95 -24.27
C THR A 42 -1.99 33.45 -24.61
N PHE A 43 -1.21 32.67 -25.35
CA PHE A 43 0.15 32.98 -25.81
C PHE A 43 0.43 32.30 -27.16
N LYS A 44 1.58 32.62 -27.76
CA LYS A 44 2.07 32.00 -29.00
C LYS A 44 3.47 31.46 -28.83
N LEU A 45 3.79 30.40 -29.55
CA LEU A 45 5.14 29.86 -29.67
C LEU A 45 5.57 29.92 -31.13
N GLU A 46 6.77 30.45 -31.38
CA GLU A 46 7.38 30.49 -32.70
C GLU A 46 8.64 29.63 -32.70
N PHE A 47 8.61 28.55 -33.48
CA PHE A 47 9.74 27.61 -33.56
C PHE A 47 10.68 27.98 -34.70
N LYS A 48 11.97 28.15 -34.40
CA LYS A 48 13.04 28.21 -35.39
C LYS A 48 13.80 26.88 -35.37
N ASN A 49 13.70 26.11 -36.44
CA ASN A 49 14.38 24.82 -36.55
C ASN A 49 15.85 25.01 -36.93
N TYR A 50 16.73 24.29 -36.24
CA TYR A 50 18.16 24.19 -36.51
C TYR A 50 18.51 22.75 -36.84
N ASP A 51 19.10 22.53 -38.03
CA ASP A 51 19.56 21.21 -38.49
C ASP A 51 20.95 20.88 -37.92
N TRP A 52 21.07 20.89 -36.59
CA TRP A 52 22.32 20.54 -35.91
C TRP A 52 22.25 19.08 -35.49
N SER A 53 22.90 18.22 -36.27
CA SER A 53 22.81 16.77 -36.20
C SER A 53 24.16 16.12 -36.54
N SER A 54 24.28 14.82 -36.31
CA SER A 54 25.43 14.02 -36.73
C SER A 54 25.63 14.05 -38.24
N GLU A 55 24.56 14.20 -39.01
CA GLU A 55 24.62 14.37 -40.47
C GLU A 55 25.25 15.72 -40.86
N THR A 56 24.88 16.80 -40.17
CA THR A 56 25.51 18.12 -40.33
C THR A 56 26.98 18.08 -39.92
N TYR A 57 27.31 17.38 -38.84
CA TYR A 57 28.69 17.16 -38.42
C TYR A 57 29.50 16.41 -39.49
N LYS A 58 28.96 15.34 -40.09
CA LYS A 58 29.66 14.61 -41.17
C LYS A 58 29.93 15.48 -42.40
N LYS A 59 29.01 16.39 -42.73
CA LYS A 59 29.14 17.31 -43.87
C LYS A 59 30.11 18.46 -43.62
N THR A 60 30.12 19.00 -42.41
CA THR A 60 30.78 20.30 -42.11
C THR A 60 31.95 20.19 -41.15
N GLY A 61 32.09 19.06 -40.46
CA GLY A 61 33.04 18.84 -39.37
C GLY A 61 32.63 19.48 -38.04
N LYS A 62 31.44 20.09 -37.95
CA LYS A 62 30.95 20.78 -36.74
C LYS A 62 29.47 20.48 -36.50
N TYR A 63 29.08 20.26 -35.25
CA TYR A 63 27.67 20.17 -34.88
C TYR A 63 27.02 21.56 -34.80
N ILE A 64 27.69 22.48 -34.12
CA ILE A 64 27.27 23.87 -33.98
C ILE A 64 28.09 24.72 -34.99
N PRO A 65 27.44 25.35 -35.98
CA PRO A 65 28.11 26.28 -36.88
C PRO A 65 28.73 27.47 -36.15
N ASP A 66 29.69 28.14 -36.80
CA ASP A 66 30.31 29.35 -36.23
C ASP A 66 29.24 30.43 -35.97
N GLY A 67 29.23 30.98 -34.75
CA GLY A 67 28.20 31.92 -34.29
C GLY A 67 26.88 31.27 -33.83
N GLY A 68 26.76 29.94 -33.85
CA GLY A 68 25.53 29.23 -33.48
C GLY A 68 25.05 29.52 -32.05
N LEU A 69 25.96 29.61 -31.08
CA LEU A 69 25.58 30.00 -29.71
C LEU A 69 25.01 31.42 -29.65
N GLU A 70 25.56 32.37 -30.41
CA GLU A 70 25.02 33.74 -30.47
C GLU A 70 23.62 33.80 -31.10
N GLU A 71 23.33 32.89 -32.03
CA GLU A 71 21.96 32.72 -32.55
C GLU A 71 21.02 32.14 -31.49
N LEU A 72 21.46 31.14 -30.72
CA LEU A 72 20.64 30.55 -29.66
C LEU A 72 20.27 31.56 -28.57
N LYS A 73 21.19 32.45 -28.17
CA LYS A 73 20.94 33.50 -27.15
C LYS A 73 19.73 34.39 -27.43
N LYS A 74 19.26 34.45 -28.68
CA LYS A 74 18.13 35.29 -29.10
C LYS A 74 16.76 34.66 -28.80
N HIS A 75 16.73 33.39 -28.41
CA HIS A 75 15.51 32.65 -28.13
C HIS A 75 15.18 32.66 -26.64
N ASP A 76 13.91 32.44 -26.31
CA ASP A 76 13.42 32.33 -24.93
C ASP A 76 13.69 30.95 -24.32
N ALA A 77 13.71 29.91 -25.16
CA ALA A 77 14.02 28.54 -24.76
C ALA A 77 14.54 27.71 -25.95
N ILE A 78 15.16 26.57 -25.63
CA ILE A 78 15.64 25.57 -26.60
C ILE A 78 14.84 24.28 -26.37
N PHE A 79 14.26 23.72 -27.42
CA PHE A 79 13.59 22.42 -27.44
C PHE A 79 14.45 21.43 -28.24
N PHE A 80 15.02 20.46 -27.55
CA PHE A 80 16.16 19.68 -28.02
C PHE A 80 15.83 18.18 -28.05
N GLY A 81 16.20 17.49 -29.14
CA GLY A 81 16.02 16.05 -29.32
C GLY A 81 17.29 15.24 -28.99
N ALA A 82 17.28 13.92 -29.21
CA ALA A 82 18.45 13.09 -28.92
C ALA A 82 19.62 13.35 -29.88
N VAL A 83 20.87 13.24 -29.42
CA VAL A 83 22.08 13.41 -30.25
C VAL A 83 22.97 12.18 -30.23
N GLY A 84 23.50 11.81 -31.40
CA GLY A 84 24.45 10.71 -31.58
C GLY A 84 24.17 9.90 -32.84
N ALA A 85 25.18 9.19 -33.34
CA ALA A 85 25.06 8.29 -34.50
C ALA A 85 26.00 7.07 -34.34
N PRO A 86 25.65 5.87 -34.86
CA PRO A 86 26.48 4.67 -34.69
C PRO A 86 27.89 4.78 -35.29
N ASP A 87 28.08 5.69 -36.24
CA ASP A 87 29.31 5.93 -36.98
C ASP A 87 30.03 7.23 -36.56
N VAL A 88 29.57 7.89 -35.50
CA VAL A 88 30.25 9.03 -34.88
C VAL A 88 30.59 8.64 -33.43
N PRO A 89 31.85 8.76 -32.98
CA PRO A 89 32.20 8.41 -31.60
C PRO A 89 31.39 9.21 -30.58
N ASP A 90 30.87 8.55 -29.53
CA ASP A 90 29.96 9.16 -28.54
C ASP A 90 30.53 10.41 -27.86
N HIS A 91 31.85 10.39 -27.57
CA HIS A 91 32.52 11.53 -26.97
C HIS A 91 32.58 12.75 -27.91
N ILE A 92 32.40 12.60 -29.21
CA ILE A 92 32.36 13.71 -30.16
C ILE A 92 30.97 14.31 -30.23
N SER A 93 29.91 13.48 -30.28
CA SER A 93 28.52 13.94 -30.36
C SER A 93 28.10 14.69 -29.09
N LEU A 94 28.38 14.12 -27.92
CA LEU A 94 28.00 14.72 -26.64
C LEU A 94 28.72 16.06 -26.38
N TRP A 95 30.05 16.09 -26.58
CA TRP A 95 30.87 17.29 -26.35
C TRP A 95 30.73 18.34 -27.44
N GLY A 96 30.40 17.93 -28.67
CA GLY A 96 30.28 18.83 -29.82
C GLY A 96 28.95 19.58 -29.92
N LEU A 97 27.89 19.09 -29.27
CA LEU A 97 26.55 19.70 -29.33
C LEU A 97 25.98 20.00 -27.94
N ARG A 98 25.58 18.97 -27.18
CA ARG A 98 24.83 19.16 -25.94
C ARG A 98 25.66 19.92 -24.88
N LEU A 99 26.85 19.42 -24.54
CA LEU A 99 27.69 20.08 -23.53
C LEU A 99 28.22 21.43 -24.01
N ALA A 100 28.45 21.58 -25.31
CA ALA A 100 28.82 22.84 -25.94
C ALA A 100 27.74 23.93 -25.83
N ILE A 101 26.48 23.56 -25.56
CA ILE A 101 25.39 24.49 -25.21
C ILE A 101 25.32 24.67 -23.69
N CYS A 102 25.24 23.57 -22.93
CA CYS A 102 24.98 23.62 -21.49
C CYS A 102 26.04 24.40 -20.71
N GLN A 103 27.33 24.15 -20.97
CA GLN A 103 28.42 24.75 -20.19
C GLN A 103 28.55 26.26 -20.44
N PRO A 104 28.61 26.76 -21.70
CA PRO A 104 28.71 28.20 -21.95
C PRO A 104 27.48 28.99 -21.51
N PHE A 105 26.28 28.41 -21.59
CA PHE A 105 25.03 29.07 -21.15
C PHE A 105 24.75 28.92 -19.66
N GLN A 106 25.68 28.37 -18.87
CA GLN A 106 25.51 28.20 -17.44
C GLN A 106 24.22 27.45 -17.09
N GLN A 107 23.83 26.47 -17.92
CA GLN A 107 22.66 25.62 -17.66
C GLN A 107 22.99 24.56 -16.58
N TYR A 108 23.38 25.04 -15.40
CA TYR A 108 24.01 24.23 -14.36
C TYR A 108 23.03 23.37 -13.57
N ALA A 109 21.74 23.71 -13.57
CA ALA A 109 20.71 22.97 -12.87
C ALA A 109 19.94 22.10 -13.87
N ASN A 110 20.27 20.81 -13.91
CA ASN A 110 19.55 19.85 -14.71
C ASN A 110 18.46 19.19 -13.83
N VAL A 111 17.19 19.51 -14.12
CA VAL A 111 16.02 19.07 -13.35
C VAL A 111 15.35 17.92 -14.07
N ARG A 112 15.17 16.81 -13.37
CA ARG A 112 14.59 15.57 -13.88
C ARG A 112 13.45 15.12 -12.97
N PRO A 113 12.22 15.63 -13.17
CA PRO A 113 11.06 15.12 -12.47
C PRO A 113 10.71 13.73 -13.01
N THR A 114 10.33 12.83 -12.11
CA THR A 114 10.00 11.44 -12.44
C THR A 114 8.79 11.02 -11.63
N ARG A 115 7.75 10.54 -12.31
CA ARG A 115 6.58 9.96 -11.67
C ARG A 115 5.94 8.89 -12.53
N VAL A 116 5.18 8.00 -11.89
CA VAL A 116 4.35 7.03 -12.59
C VAL A 116 3.10 7.76 -13.13
N PHE A 117 2.96 7.85 -14.45
CA PHE A 117 1.79 8.49 -15.07
C PHE A 117 0.53 7.68 -14.80
N ARG A 118 -0.60 8.37 -14.65
CA ARG A 118 -1.90 7.70 -14.62
C ARG A 118 -2.11 6.93 -15.93
N GLY A 119 -2.52 5.66 -15.82
CA GLY A 119 -2.64 4.76 -16.96
C GLY A 119 -1.34 4.08 -17.42
N THR A 120 -0.22 4.32 -16.75
CA THR A 120 1.04 3.58 -16.96
C THR A 120 1.39 2.73 -15.73
N GLU A 121 2.25 1.73 -15.91
CA GLU A 121 2.65 0.82 -14.84
C GLU A 121 4.16 0.94 -14.59
N SER A 122 4.53 0.96 -13.30
CA SER A 122 5.93 0.83 -12.86
C SER A 122 6.37 -0.64 -12.92
N PRO A 123 7.63 -0.95 -13.25
CA PRO A 123 8.19 -2.30 -13.06
C PRO A 123 8.44 -2.66 -11.59
N LEU A 124 8.34 -1.71 -10.66
CA LEU A 124 8.45 -1.99 -9.21
C LEU A 124 7.18 -2.68 -8.71
N ARG A 125 7.37 -3.74 -7.94
CA ARG A 125 6.27 -4.44 -7.28
C ARG A 125 5.65 -3.50 -6.24
N ASN A 126 4.32 -3.33 -6.29
CA ASN A 126 3.55 -2.47 -5.38
C ASN A 126 3.87 -0.97 -5.46
N CYS A 127 4.29 -0.44 -6.62
CA CYS A 127 4.48 0.99 -6.83
C CYS A 127 3.30 1.58 -7.63
N GLY A 128 2.41 2.28 -6.95
CA GLY A 128 1.32 3.03 -7.56
C GLY A 128 1.72 4.45 -8.02
N PRO A 129 0.78 5.19 -8.64
CA PRO A 129 1.03 6.54 -9.17
C PRO A 129 1.57 7.57 -8.16
N ASN A 130 1.32 7.38 -6.87
CA ASN A 130 1.72 8.31 -5.81
C ASN A 130 2.97 7.88 -5.03
N ASP A 131 3.49 6.68 -5.29
CA ASP A 131 4.63 6.12 -4.54
C ASP A 131 5.98 6.56 -5.13
N LEU A 132 5.97 7.03 -6.37
CA LEU A 132 7.12 7.57 -7.09
C LEU A 132 6.72 8.92 -7.69
N ASP A 133 7.06 10.00 -6.99
CA ASP A 133 7.04 11.38 -7.48
C ASP A 133 8.30 12.08 -6.96
N TRP A 134 9.36 12.03 -7.76
CA TRP A 134 10.67 12.53 -7.40
C TRP A 134 11.08 13.70 -8.28
N VAL A 135 11.92 14.58 -7.73
CA VAL A 135 12.63 15.60 -8.52
C VAL A 135 14.12 15.42 -8.29
N ILE A 136 14.83 14.95 -9.31
CA ILE A 136 16.29 14.79 -9.28
C ILE A 136 16.93 16.04 -9.86
N ILE A 137 17.80 16.66 -9.06
CA ILE A 137 18.60 17.84 -9.37
C ILE A 137 20.04 17.40 -9.62
N ARG A 138 20.44 17.46 -10.88
CA ARG A 138 21.79 17.15 -11.36
C ARG A 138 22.60 18.44 -11.50
N GLU A 139 23.78 18.47 -10.88
CA GLU A 139 24.79 19.47 -11.23
C GLU A 139 25.31 19.17 -12.64
N ASN A 140 25.12 20.09 -13.58
CA ASN A 140 25.28 19.85 -15.02
C ASN A 140 26.49 20.56 -15.64
N SER A 141 27.16 21.44 -14.89
CA SER A 141 28.23 22.31 -15.41
C SER A 141 29.64 21.82 -15.09
N GLU A 142 29.84 21.18 -13.94
CA GLU A 142 31.12 20.69 -13.46
C GLU A 142 31.00 19.20 -13.07
N GLY A 143 31.73 18.77 -12.03
CA GLY A 143 31.80 17.40 -11.57
C GLY A 143 32.63 16.53 -12.49
N GLU A 144 32.14 15.33 -12.75
CA GLU A 144 32.80 14.33 -13.58
C GLU A 144 32.79 14.72 -15.07
N TYR A 145 31.98 15.71 -15.48
CA TYR A 145 31.85 16.17 -16.86
C TYR A 145 32.48 17.56 -17.05
N ALA A 146 33.38 17.97 -16.15
CA ALA A 146 34.05 19.26 -16.23
C ALA A 146 35.05 19.39 -17.39
N GLY A 147 35.40 18.26 -18.05
CA GLY A 147 36.30 18.24 -19.21
C GLY A 147 37.77 18.44 -18.87
N GLN A 148 38.14 18.29 -17.60
CA GLN A 148 39.53 18.37 -17.14
C GLN A 148 40.20 17.00 -17.25
N GLY A 149 41.27 16.93 -18.02
CA GLY A 149 41.91 15.66 -18.32
C GLY A 149 42.68 15.69 -19.64
N GLY A 150 42.97 14.52 -20.17
CA GLY A 150 43.63 14.38 -21.46
C GLY A 150 44.29 13.02 -21.67
N ARG A 151 44.77 12.79 -22.89
CA ARG A 151 45.49 11.57 -23.30
C ARG A 151 46.91 11.91 -23.70
N SER A 152 47.88 11.28 -23.04
CA SER A 152 49.31 11.35 -23.36
C SER A 152 49.75 10.11 -24.13
N HIS A 153 50.64 10.29 -25.11
CA HIS A 153 51.17 9.21 -25.96
C HIS A 153 50.11 8.42 -26.73
N ALA A 154 49.11 9.11 -27.28
CA ALA A 154 47.97 8.48 -27.96
C ALA A 154 48.38 7.45 -29.03
N GLY A 155 47.78 6.26 -28.96
CA GLY A 155 48.04 5.16 -29.90
C GLY A 155 49.32 4.37 -29.63
N LYS A 156 49.98 4.55 -28.48
CA LYS A 156 51.15 3.75 -28.06
C LYS A 156 50.78 2.78 -26.92
N PRO A 157 51.54 1.68 -26.72
CA PRO A 157 51.28 0.75 -25.62
C PRO A 157 51.38 1.35 -24.20
N TRP A 158 52.08 2.48 -24.05
CA TRP A 158 52.23 3.22 -22.79
C TRP A 158 51.35 4.48 -22.74
N GLU A 159 50.28 4.49 -23.51
CA GLU A 159 49.29 5.57 -23.48
C GLU A 159 48.68 5.74 -22.08
N VAL A 160 48.52 7.00 -21.66
CA VAL A 160 47.94 7.35 -20.35
C VAL A 160 46.80 8.34 -20.57
N ALA A 161 45.65 8.06 -19.96
CA ALA A 161 44.51 8.97 -19.91
C ALA A 161 44.26 9.41 -18.47
N THR A 162 43.92 10.67 -18.26
CA THR A 162 43.47 11.21 -16.98
C THR A 162 42.12 11.88 -17.17
N GLU A 163 41.19 11.61 -16.27
CA GLU A 163 39.91 12.32 -16.13
C GLU A 163 39.82 12.83 -14.69
N VAL A 164 39.60 14.12 -14.51
CA VAL A 164 39.62 14.78 -13.21
C VAL A 164 38.28 15.46 -12.96
N SER A 165 37.55 14.96 -11.97
CA SER A 165 36.32 15.59 -11.53
C SER A 165 36.62 16.92 -10.84
N ILE A 166 35.90 17.97 -11.23
CA ILE A 166 36.06 19.33 -10.66
C ILE A 166 34.84 19.69 -9.85
N PHE A 167 35.07 20.16 -8.62
CA PHE A 167 34.02 20.67 -7.76
C PHE A 167 34.47 22.03 -7.22
N SER A 168 34.01 23.10 -7.84
CA SER A 168 34.21 24.44 -7.31
C SER A 168 33.19 24.70 -6.19
N ARG A 169 33.61 25.44 -5.14
CA ARG A 169 32.68 25.86 -4.08
C ARG A 169 31.48 26.62 -4.66
N HIS A 170 31.73 27.46 -5.66
CA HIS A 170 30.68 28.22 -6.34
C HIS A 170 29.65 27.30 -7.01
N GLY A 171 30.10 26.31 -7.79
CA GLY A 171 29.24 25.35 -8.46
C GLY A 171 28.43 24.51 -7.49
N VAL A 172 29.06 24.02 -6.42
CA VAL A 172 28.38 23.25 -5.37
C VAL A 172 27.36 24.09 -4.61
N GLU A 173 27.69 25.34 -4.24
CA GLU A 173 26.80 26.18 -3.44
C GLU A 173 25.53 26.56 -4.22
N ARG A 174 25.66 26.92 -5.50
CA ARG A 174 24.52 27.32 -6.33
C ARG A 174 23.56 26.16 -6.63
N ILE A 175 24.08 24.95 -6.87
CA ILE A 175 23.22 23.79 -7.13
C ILE A 175 22.54 23.31 -5.85
N MET A 176 23.24 23.34 -4.71
CA MET A 176 22.64 23.04 -3.41
C MET A 176 21.51 24.00 -3.12
N ARG A 177 21.74 25.31 -3.22
CA ARG A 177 20.69 26.32 -2.97
C ARG A 177 19.49 26.11 -3.89
N PHE A 178 19.71 25.84 -5.17
CA PHE A 178 18.63 25.52 -6.11
C PHE A 178 17.84 24.26 -5.70
N ALA A 179 18.52 23.21 -5.24
CA ALA A 179 17.87 21.99 -4.76
C ALA A 179 17.07 22.22 -3.46
N PHE A 180 17.60 23.02 -2.53
CA PHE A 180 16.88 23.42 -1.32
C PHE A 180 15.63 24.23 -1.64
N GLU A 181 15.72 25.22 -2.54
CA GLU A 181 14.56 26.01 -2.98
C GLU A 181 13.51 25.15 -3.70
N THR A 182 13.96 24.14 -4.45
CA THR A 182 13.07 23.17 -5.11
C THR A 182 12.35 22.30 -4.07
N ALA A 183 13.09 21.74 -3.11
CA ALA A 183 12.53 20.93 -2.04
C ALA A 183 11.54 21.74 -1.18
N GLN A 184 11.87 22.98 -0.83
CA GLN A 184 11.03 23.86 -0.01
C GLN A 184 9.66 24.14 -0.63
N LYS A 185 9.58 24.19 -1.97
CA LYS A 185 8.33 24.40 -2.72
C LYS A 185 7.47 23.13 -2.82
N ARG A 186 8.05 21.94 -2.58
CA ARG A 186 7.33 20.67 -2.64
C ARG A 186 6.63 20.37 -1.32
N PRO A 187 5.48 19.68 -1.33
CA PRO A 187 4.67 19.45 -0.13
C PRO A 187 5.43 18.75 1.02
N ARG A 188 6.36 17.86 0.69
CA ARG A 188 7.10 17.06 1.67
C ARG A 188 8.31 17.79 2.26
N LYS A 189 8.78 18.86 1.61
CA LYS A 189 9.97 19.64 2.01
C LYS A 189 11.15 18.74 2.38
N LEU A 190 11.43 17.73 1.56
CA LEU A 190 12.44 16.71 1.83
C LEU A 190 13.51 16.73 0.73
N LEU A 191 14.78 16.89 1.15
CA LEU A 191 15.95 16.88 0.27
C LEU A 191 16.93 15.78 0.70
N THR A 192 17.22 14.86 -0.23
CA THR A 192 18.29 13.87 -0.07
C THR A 192 19.54 14.31 -0.83
N VAL A 193 20.63 14.54 -0.10
CA VAL A 193 21.95 14.86 -0.66
C VAL A 193 22.71 13.57 -0.93
N VAL A 194 22.89 13.25 -2.21
CA VAL A 194 23.62 12.05 -2.64
C VAL A 194 25.11 12.37 -2.77
N THR A 195 25.95 11.48 -2.25
CA THR A 195 27.41 11.65 -2.19
C THR A 195 28.15 10.33 -2.37
N LYS A 196 29.47 10.39 -2.53
CA LYS A 196 30.37 9.24 -2.37
C LYS A 196 31.61 9.62 -1.55
N SER A 197 31.42 10.45 -0.52
CA SER A 197 32.49 11.00 0.32
C SER A 197 33.29 9.94 1.10
N ASN A 198 32.77 8.72 1.23
CA ASN A 198 33.54 7.59 1.78
C ASN A 198 34.70 7.14 0.86
N ALA A 199 34.62 7.38 -0.45
CA ALA A 199 35.66 7.01 -1.42
C ALA A 199 36.34 8.24 -2.05
N GLN A 200 35.57 9.28 -2.39
CA GLN A 200 36.08 10.50 -3.02
C GLN A 200 36.35 11.59 -1.97
N ARG A 201 37.49 11.46 -1.29
CA ARG A 201 37.81 12.19 -0.04
C ARG A 201 38.00 13.71 -0.15
N ASN A 202 38.00 14.29 -1.35
CA ASN A 202 38.21 15.73 -1.56
C ASN A 202 36.93 16.38 -2.11
N GLY A 203 36.57 16.08 -3.37
CA GLY A 203 35.41 16.68 -4.04
C GLY A 203 34.08 16.41 -3.34
N MET A 204 33.79 15.14 -3.02
CA MET A 204 32.54 14.78 -2.33
C MET A 204 32.52 15.23 -0.86
N VAL A 205 33.69 15.45 -0.23
CA VAL A 205 33.74 16.02 1.11
C VAL A 205 33.41 17.51 1.07
N LEU A 206 33.93 18.25 0.10
CA LEU A 206 33.53 19.65 -0.15
C LEU A 206 32.02 19.74 -0.47
N TRP A 207 31.49 18.81 -1.27
CA TRP A 207 30.05 18.67 -1.55
C TRP A 207 29.23 18.54 -0.26
N ASP A 208 29.61 17.62 0.62
CA ASP A 208 28.94 17.39 1.92
C ASP A 208 29.05 18.62 2.85
N GLU A 209 30.20 19.29 2.87
CA GLU A 209 30.43 20.49 3.70
C GLU A 209 29.57 21.67 3.26
N VAL A 210 29.54 21.96 1.96
CA VAL A 210 28.74 23.06 1.42
C VAL A 210 27.26 22.77 1.57
N ALA A 211 26.79 21.53 1.40
CA ALA A 211 25.41 21.15 1.65
C ALA A 211 24.96 21.51 3.09
N LYS A 212 25.80 21.20 4.08
CA LYS A 212 25.54 21.55 5.49
C LYS A 212 25.50 23.05 5.73
N LEU A 213 26.37 23.81 5.06
CA LEU A 213 26.40 25.27 5.17
C LEU A 213 25.12 25.89 4.60
N VAL A 214 24.69 25.45 3.42
CA VAL A 214 23.46 25.96 2.77
C VAL A 214 22.22 25.55 3.55
N ALA A 215 22.19 24.35 4.16
CA ALA A 215 21.04 23.88 4.94
C ALA A 215 20.63 24.82 6.08
N VAL A 216 21.55 25.61 6.62
CA VAL A 216 21.28 26.61 7.68
C VAL A 216 20.26 27.66 7.22
N ASP A 217 20.23 27.98 5.92
CA ASP A 217 19.32 28.97 5.34
C ASP A 217 17.90 28.41 5.09
N PHE A 218 17.71 27.08 5.22
CA PHE A 218 16.46 26.38 4.90
C PHE A 218 16.00 25.49 6.07
N PRO A 219 15.71 26.06 7.25
CA PRO A 219 15.41 25.28 8.45
C PRO A 219 14.09 24.48 8.38
N ASP A 220 13.22 24.79 7.41
CA ASP A 220 11.95 24.09 7.19
C ASP A 220 12.05 22.92 6.19
N VAL A 221 13.23 22.70 5.60
CA VAL A 221 13.51 21.56 4.72
C VAL A 221 14.17 20.44 5.53
N THR A 222 13.54 19.27 5.54
CA THR A 222 14.15 18.05 6.09
C THR A 222 15.26 17.60 5.15
N VAL A 223 16.47 17.41 5.68
CA VAL A 223 17.63 16.97 4.89
C VAL A 223 18.13 15.64 5.39
N ASP A 224 18.34 14.71 4.47
CA ASP A 224 19.13 13.52 4.71
C ASP A 224 20.26 13.37 3.69
N LYS A 225 21.24 12.53 4.03
CA LYS A 225 22.45 12.31 3.22
C LYS A 225 22.61 10.83 2.93
N MET A 226 22.87 10.47 1.68
CA MET A 226 22.99 9.08 1.28
C MET A 226 24.17 8.84 0.34
N LEU A 227 24.82 7.68 0.48
CA LEU A 227 25.84 7.26 -0.49
C LEU A 227 25.15 6.79 -1.79
N VAL A 228 25.71 7.09 -2.97
CA VAL A 228 25.06 6.80 -4.26
C VAL A 228 24.70 5.31 -4.47
N ASP A 229 25.52 4.39 -3.94
CA ASP A 229 25.24 2.95 -3.96
C ASP A 229 24.12 2.54 -3.00
N ALA A 230 23.99 3.20 -1.84
CA ALA A 230 22.84 3.01 -0.97
C ALA A 230 21.58 3.70 -1.57
N MET A 231 21.76 4.77 -2.33
CA MET A 231 20.67 5.47 -2.99
C MET A 231 19.98 4.57 -4.02
N THR A 232 20.73 3.79 -4.81
CA THR A 232 20.13 2.84 -5.77
C THR A 232 19.29 1.78 -5.08
N THR A 233 19.67 1.31 -3.89
CA THR A 233 18.87 0.34 -3.13
C THR A 233 17.60 0.99 -2.58
N ARG A 234 17.68 2.21 -2.05
CA ARG A 234 16.53 2.94 -1.51
C ARG A 234 15.49 3.28 -2.59
N MET A 235 15.94 3.69 -3.77
CA MET A 235 15.05 3.96 -4.91
C MET A 235 14.22 2.73 -5.32
N VAL A 236 14.74 1.52 -5.11
CA VAL A 236 14.04 0.28 -5.46
C VAL A 236 13.20 -0.25 -4.29
N LEU A 237 13.74 -0.23 -3.07
CA LEU A 237 13.14 -0.90 -1.91
C LEU A 237 12.20 -0.01 -1.09
N LYS A 238 12.41 1.31 -1.10
CA LYS A 238 11.62 2.30 -0.35
C LYS A 238 11.40 3.56 -1.21
N PRO A 239 10.84 3.44 -2.43
CA PRO A 239 10.69 4.56 -3.36
C PRO A 239 9.93 5.76 -2.76
N GLU A 240 8.92 5.49 -1.94
CA GLU A 240 8.08 6.47 -1.27
C GLU A 240 8.83 7.32 -0.25
N SER A 241 10.02 6.88 0.20
CA SER A 241 10.84 7.60 1.18
C SER A 241 11.65 8.75 0.58
N LEU A 242 11.57 8.98 -0.73
CA LEU A 242 12.33 9.99 -1.48
C LEU A 242 11.40 11.07 -2.05
N ASP A 243 11.91 12.29 -2.21
CA ASP A 243 11.16 13.43 -2.73
C ASP A 243 12.03 14.29 -3.66
N THR A 244 12.88 15.17 -3.12
CA THR A 244 13.88 15.91 -3.89
C THR A 244 15.25 15.29 -3.67
N ILE A 245 16.01 15.08 -4.74
CA ILE A 245 17.33 14.45 -4.69
C ILE A 245 18.32 15.37 -5.36
N VAL A 246 19.47 15.65 -4.73
CA VAL A 246 20.57 16.39 -5.38
C VAL A 246 21.81 15.52 -5.47
N ALA A 247 22.41 15.44 -6.65
CA ALA A 247 23.64 14.69 -6.87
C ALA A 247 24.55 15.35 -7.93
N THR A 248 25.80 14.90 -7.96
CA THR A 248 26.79 15.34 -8.95
C THR A 248 26.46 14.82 -10.34
N ASN A 249 27.14 15.37 -11.35
CA ASN A 249 26.83 15.18 -12.76
C ASN A 249 26.65 13.71 -13.14
N LEU A 250 27.66 12.86 -12.90
CA LEU A 250 27.60 11.43 -13.22
C LEU A 250 26.60 10.66 -12.34
N HIS A 251 26.56 10.96 -11.03
CA HIS A 251 25.68 10.24 -10.11
C HIS A 251 24.21 10.47 -10.45
N ALA A 252 23.80 11.72 -10.68
CA ALA A 252 22.42 12.02 -11.03
C ALA A 252 22.04 11.50 -12.43
N ASP A 253 22.98 11.46 -13.38
CA ASP A 253 22.74 10.85 -14.70
C ASP A 253 22.26 9.39 -14.54
N ILE A 254 23.05 8.59 -13.82
CA ILE A 254 22.73 7.17 -13.57
C ILE A 254 21.46 7.02 -12.73
N LEU A 255 21.30 7.81 -11.67
CA LEU A 255 20.12 7.70 -10.79
C LEU A 255 18.84 8.10 -11.53
N SER A 256 18.88 9.11 -12.38
CA SER A 256 17.67 9.53 -13.10
C SER A 256 17.27 8.59 -14.22
N ASP A 257 18.21 7.92 -14.89
CA ASP A 257 17.91 6.83 -15.83
C ASP A 257 17.28 5.62 -15.12
N LEU A 258 17.79 5.29 -13.93
CA LEU A 258 17.16 4.31 -13.04
C LEU A 258 15.74 4.78 -12.69
N ALA A 259 15.57 6.02 -12.24
CA ALA A 259 14.26 6.57 -11.87
C ALA A 259 13.25 6.48 -13.01
N ALA A 260 13.64 6.87 -14.23
CA ALA A 260 12.79 6.80 -15.42
C ALA A 260 12.33 5.35 -15.69
N SER A 261 13.27 4.41 -15.63
CA SER A 261 12.98 2.99 -15.77
C SER A 261 12.02 2.50 -14.68
N LEU A 262 12.24 2.90 -13.43
CA LEU A 262 11.37 2.57 -12.30
C LEU A 262 9.98 3.21 -12.39
N ALA A 263 9.82 4.30 -13.15
CA ALA A 263 8.51 4.91 -13.35
C ALA A 263 7.69 4.27 -14.49
N GLY A 264 8.30 3.39 -15.30
CA GLY A 264 7.60 2.62 -16.33
C GLY A 264 8.41 2.48 -17.63
N SER A 265 9.09 3.55 -18.05
CA SER A 265 9.92 3.54 -19.27
C SER A 265 10.90 4.71 -19.25
N ILE A 266 12.05 4.56 -19.91
CA ILE A 266 12.91 5.72 -20.20
C ILE A 266 12.21 6.76 -21.08
N GLY A 267 11.25 6.31 -21.89
CA GLY A 267 10.46 7.13 -22.83
C GLY A 267 9.41 8.04 -22.19
N ILE A 268 9.27 8.05 -20.86
CA ILE A 268 8.35 8.96 -20.14
C ILE A 268 9.04 10.10 -19.41
N ALA A 269 10.37 10.08 -19.27
CA ALA A 269 11.05 11.00 -18.37
C ALA A 269 11.57 12.27 -19.07
N PRO A 270 11.18 13.47 -18.61
CA PRO A 270 11.62 14.75 -19.15
C PRO A 270 12.96 15.21 -18.55
N THR A 271 13.57 16.22 -19.16
CA THR A 271 14.71 16.93 -18.58
C THR A 271 14.72 18.41 -18.92
N SER A 272 15.08 19.21 -17.93
CA SER A 272 15.21 20.66 -18.03
C SER A 272 16.63 21.08 -17.65
N ASN A 273 17.46 21.46 -18.63
CA ASN A 273 18.76 22.09 -18.44
C ASN A 273 18.55 23.59 -18.23
N LEU A 274 18.42 23.99 -16.97
CA LEU A 274 18.06 25.35 -16.62
C LEU A 274 19.31 26.20 -16.41
N ASP A 275 19.25 27.43 -16.90
CA ASP A 275 19.97 28.57 -16.35
C ASP A 275 19.04 29.31 -15.37
N PRO A 276 19.14 29.06 -14.05
CA PRO A 276 18.33 29.74 -13.04
C PRO A 276 18.41 31.28 -13.07
N THR A 277 19.49 31.85 -13.63
CA THR A 277 19.67 33.31 -13.72
C THR A 277 18.84 33.95 -14.83
N ARG A 278 18.36 33.15 -15.79
CA ARG A 278 17.64 33.61 -17.00
C ARG A 278 18.48 34.49 -17.92
N GLU A 279 19.81 34.48 -17.79
CA GLU A 279 20.71 35.25 -18.67
C GLU A 279 20.75 34.62 -20.07
N TYR A 280 20.71 33.29 -20.13
CA TYR A 280 20.70 32.50 -21.35
C TYR A 280 19.44 31.62 -21.44
N PRO A 281 19.02 31.20 -22.65
CA PRO A 281 17.89 30.30 -22.79
C PRO A 281 18.18 28.96 -22.14
N SER A 282 17.21 28.46 -21.36
CA SER A 282 17.21 27.09 -20.84
C SER A 282 16.86 26.09 -21.94
N MET A 283 17.37 24.87 -21.83
CA MET A 283 17.16 23.79 -22.81
C MET A 283 16.33 22.65 -22.22
N PHE A 284 15.31 22.24 -22.95
CA PHE A 284 14.37 21.18 -22.57
C PHE A 284 14.53 20.01 -23.52
N GLU A 285 14.94 18.86 -22.98
CA GLU A 285 15.23 17.64 -23.74
C GLU A 285 14.61 16.42 -23.05
N PRO A 286 14.01 15.45 -23.78
CA PRO A 286 13.63 14.16 -23.19
C PRO A 286 14.88 13.31 -22.89
N ILE A 287 14.83 12.45 -21.86
CA ILE A 287 15.99 11.67 -21.38
C ILE A 287 16.47 10.59 -22.37
N HIS A 288 15.57 10.09 -23.23
CA HIS A 288 15.89 8.96 -24.09
C HIS A 288 17.04 9.26 -25.08
N GLY A 289 17.88 8.27 -25.32
CA GLY A 289 18.92 8.35 -26.35
C GLY A 289 18.36 8.29 -27.78
N SER A 290 19.25 8.27 -28.78
CA SER A 290 18.88 8.31 -30.20
C SER A 290 18.07 7.09 -30.69
N ALA A 291 18.08 5.96 -29.96
CA ALA A 291 17.27 4.76 -30.24
C ALA A 291 17.27 4.35 -31.73
N PHE A 292 18.46 4.04 -32.26
CA PHE A 292 18.69 3.76 -33.69
C PHE A 292 17.92 2.56 -34.22
N ASP A 293 17.61 1.60 -33.35
CA ASP A 293 16.87 0.39 -33.65
C ASP A 293 15.40 0.65 -34.04
N ILE A 294 14.83 1.78 -33.62
CA ILE A 294 13.43 2.17 -33.90
C ILE A 294 13.30 3.46 -34.73
N THR A 295 14.42 4.08 -35.10
CA THR A 295 14.43 5.35 -35.85
C THR A 295 13.67 5.22 -37.18
N GLY A 296 12.71 6.12 -37.41
CA GLY A 296 11.92 6.16 -38.65
C GLY A 296 10.84 5.07 -38.77
N MET A 297 10.65 4.24 -37.74
CA MET A 297 9.64 3.18 -37.74
C MET A 297 8.24 3.64 -37.29
N GLY A 298 8.09 4.86 -36.77
CA GLY A 298 6.79 5.37 -36.33
C GLY A 298 6.39 4.92 -34.91
N ILE A 299 7.30 4.33 -34.13
CA ILE A 299 6.98 3.62 -32.88
C ILE A 299 7.68 4.20 -31.64
N SER A 300 8.34 5.35 -31.78
CA SER A 300 8.99 6.09 -30.70
C SER A 300 7.96 6.60 -29.68
N ASN A 301 8.28 6.58 -28.38
CA ASN A 301 7.36 7.10 -27.36
C ASN A 301 7.45 8.64 -27.25
N PRO A 302 6.38 9.41 -27.55
CA PRO A 302 6.43 10.87 -27.46
C PRO A 302 6.12 11.43 -26.06
N VAL A 303 5.78 10.59 -25.07
CA VAL A 303 5.31 11.03 -23.74
C VAL A 303 6.35 11.88 -23.01
N ALA A 304 7.62 11.46 -22.97
CA ALA A 304 8.71 12.27 -22.40
C ALA A 304 8.82 13.65 -23.06
N THR A 305 8.58 13.72 -24.37
CA THR A 305 8.64 14.98 -25.12
C THR A 305 7.47 15.90 -24.77
N PHE A 306 6.27 15.35 -24.53
CA PHE A 306 5.13 16.15 -24.06
C PHE A 306 5.33 16.68 -22.64
N TRP A 307 5.90 15.88 -21.73
CA TRP A 307 6.25 16.39 -20.40
C TRP A 307 7.37 17.42 -20.47
N THR A 308 8.40 17.18 -21.29
CA THR A 308 9.48 18.17 -21.54
C THR A 308 8.91 19.50 -22.06
N ALA A 309 7.92 19.44 -22.95
CA ALA A 309 7.20 20.62 -23.41
C ALA A 309 6.42 21.32 -22.28
N ALA A 310 5.79 20.57 -21.37
CA ALA A 310 5.11 21.13 -20.21
C ALA A 310 6.10 21.81 -19.24
N GLU A 311 7.28 21.24 -19.00
CA GLU A 311 8.33 21.87 -18.19
C GLU A 311 8.80 23.19 -18.83
N MET A 312 8.96 23.22 -20.16
CA MET A 312 9.29 24.45 -20.90
C MET A 312 8.22 25.52 -20.73
N LEU A 313 6.93 25.16 -20.84
CA LEU A 313 5.82 26.11 -20.64
C LEU A 313 5.82 26.69 -19.22
N ALA A 314 6.01 25.85 -18.21
CA ALA A 314 6.10 26.29 -16.82
C ALA A 314 7.28 27.26 -16.64
N TRP A 315 8.44 26.95 -17.24
CA TRP A 315 9.59 27.83 -17.22
C TRP A 315 9.32 29.19 -17.87
N LEU A 316 8.65 29.23 -19.02
CA LEU A 316 8.30 30.47 -19.74
C LEU A 316 7.26 31.33 -18.98
N GLY A 317 6.62 30.78 -17.96
CA GLY A 317 5.60 31.44 -17.14
C GLY A 317 4.16 31.04 -17.48
N GLU A 318 3.97 30.03 -18.33
CA GLU A 318 2.67 29.50 -18.76
C GLU A 318 2.29 28.24 -17.96
N GLU A 319 2.31 28.35 -16.63
CA GLU A 319 2.13 27.21 -15.70
C GLU A 319 0.77 26.49 -15.86
N GLU A 320 -0.30 27.24 -16.12
CA GLU A 320 -1.62 26.64 -16.32
C GLU A 320 -1.70 25.83 -17.64
N ALA A 321 -1.03 26.30 -18.70
CA ALA A 321 -0.94 25.56 -19.94
C ALA A 321 -0.08 24.29 -19.79
N SER A 322 1.00 24.38 -18.99
CA SER A 322 1.81 23.23 -18.60
C SER A 322 0.97 22.15 -17.91
N LYS A 323 0.21 22.52 -16.86
CA LYS A 323 -0.67 21.58 -16.12
C LYS A 323 -1.72 20.95 -17.04
N GLN A 324 -2.36 21.75 -17.88
CA GLN A 324 -3.39 21.26 -18.81
C GLN A 324 -2.82 20.27 -19.84
N LEU A 325 -1.61 20.53 -20.36
CA LEU A 325 -0.94 19.60 -21.26
C LEU A 325 -0.68 18.25 -20.59
N LEU A 326 -0.14 18.25 -19.37
CA LEU A 326 0.11 17.01 -18.63
C LEU A 326 -1.16 16.23 -18.30
N VAL A 327 -2.24 16.91 -17.93
CA VAL A 327 -3.54 16.26 -17.73
C VAL A 327 -4.03 15.60 -19.01
N CYS A 328 -3.87 16.25 -20.17
CA CYS A 328 -4.26 15.67 -21.45
C CYS A 328 -3.44 14.41 -21.77
N VAL A 329 -2.13 14.42 -21.51
CA VAL A 329 -1.26 13.25 -21.70
C VAL A 329 -1.70 12.10 -20.80
N GLU A 330 -1.93 12.36 -19.51
CA GLU A 330 -2.40 11.34 -18.56
C GLU A 330 -3.76 10.76 -18.94
N ASN A 331 -4.71 11.58 -19.40
CA ASN A 331 -6.01 11.10 -19.85
C ASN A 331 -5.88 10.14 -21.05
N VAL A 332 -4.93 10.40 -21.97
CA VAL A 332 -4.65 9.53 -23.13
C VAL A 332 -4.00 8.22 -22.67
N CYS A 333 -3.08 8.27 -21.72
CA CYS A 333 -2.49 7.08 -21.11
C CYS A 333 -3.53 6.22 -20.38
N GLU A 334 -4.42 6.83 -19.58
CA GLU A 334 -5.53 6.13 -18.89
C GLU A 334 -6.50 5.45 -19.86
N GLN A 335 -6.66 5.98 -21.08
CA GLN A 335 -7.47 5.37 -22.14
C GLN A 335 -6.77 4.17 -22.82
N GLY A 336 -5.55 3.81 -22.41
CA GLY A 336 -4.77 2.71 -22.96
C GLY A 336 -4.09 3.01 -24.30
N VAL A 337 -4.04 4.27 -24.72
CA VAL A 337 -3.32 4.69 -25.93
C VAL A 337 -1.83 4.84 -25.61
N LEU A 338 -1.16 3.70 -25.54
CA LEU A 338 0.23 3.57 -25.09
C LEU A 338 1.12 3.01 -26.22
N THR A 339 2.38 3.46 -26.28
CA THR A 339 3.42 2.86 -27.11
C THR A 339 3.90 1.52 -26.54
N ARG A 340 4.69 0.77 -27.32
CA ARG A 340 5.12 -0.60 -26.97
C ARG A 340 5.94 -0.69 -25.69
N ASP A 341 6.81 0.28 -25.45
CA ASP A 341 7.63 0.38 -24.24
C ASP A 341 6.78 0.60 -22.97
N LEU A 342 5.56 1.11 -23.12
CA LEU A 342 4.56 1.24 -22.04
C LEU A 342 3.49 0.13 -22.07
N GLY A 343 3.74 -0.97 -22.80
CA GLY A 343 2.83 -2.12 -22.86
C GLY A 343 1.67 -2.01 -23.84
N GLY A 344 1.60 -0.94 -24.64
CA GLY A 344 0.56 -0.76 -25.67
C GLY A 344 1.01 -1.11 -27.09
N ASN A 345 0.18 -0.75 -28.07
CA ASN A 345 0.43 -1.01 -29.50
C ASN A 345 0.34 0.25 -30.37
N ALA A 346 0.18 1.43 -29.76
CA ALA A 346 0.03 2.68 -30.49
C ALA A 346 1.37 3.12 -31.12
N THR A 347 1.28 3.71 -32.30
CA THR A 347 2.38 4.42 -32.97
C THR A 347 2.57 5.81 -32.36
N THR A 348 3.72 6.42 -32.58
CA THR A 348 4.01 7.81 -32.15
C THR A 348 2.95 8.78 -32.63
N LYS A 349 2.53 8.60 -33.89
CA LYS A 349 1.47 9.41 -34.49
C LYS A 349 0.12 9.19 -33.78
N GLN A 350 -0.25 7.94 -33.48
CA GLN A 350 -1.53 7.65 -32.81
C GLN A 350 -1.60 8.26 -31.41
N VAL A 351 -0.52 8.18 -30.63
CA VAL A 351 -0.45 8.84 -29.31
C VAL A 351 -0.54 10.36 -29.47
N THR A 352 0.18 10.93 -30.44
CA THR A 352 0.14 12.38 -30.71
C THR A 352 -1.25 12.85 -31.13
N ASP A 353 -1.90 12.14 -32.05
CA ASP A 353 -3.25 12.46 -32.51
C ASP A 353 -4.26 12.40 -31.36
N ALA A 354 -4.11 11.42 -30.44
CA ALA A 354 -4.96 11.29 -29.26
C ALA A 354 -4.76 12.47 -28.28
N VAL A 355 -3.52 12.88 -28.01
CA VAL A 355 -3.22 14.05 -27.17
C VAL A 355 -3.75 15.33 -27.83
N VAL A 356 -3.57 15.51 -29.13
CA VAL A 356 -4.15 16.63 -29.90
C VAL A 356 -5.68 16.65 -29.81
N ALA A 357 -6.33 15.49 -29.88
CA ALA A 357 -7.77 15.38 -29.74
C ALA A 357 -8.23 15.76 -28.33
N GLU A 358 -7.51 15.33 -27.29
CA GLU A 358 -7.79 15.68 -25.89
C GLU A 358 -7.62 17.18 -25.63
N ILE A 359 -6.53 17.78 -26.13
CA ILE A 359 -6.29 19.23 -26.04
C ILE A 359 -7.46 20.01 -26.66
N LYS A 360 -7.95 19.60 -27.83
CA LYS A 360 -9.08 20.29 -28.50
C LYS A 360 -10.38 20.26 -27.68
N LYS A 361 -10.55 19.31 -26.76
CA LYS A 361 -11.72 19.26 -25.86
C LYS A 361 -11.69 20.38 -24.81
N LEU A 362 -10.52 20.96 -24.51
CA LEU A 362 -10.41 22.09 -23.58
C LEU A 362 -11.21 23.31 -24.06
N ALA A 363 -11.42 23.48 -25.37
CA ALA A 363 -12.27 24.53 -25.93
C ALA A 363 -13.77 24.34 -25.67
N ALA A 364 -14.23 23.13 -25.31
CA ALA A 364 -15.64 22.80 -25.09
C ALA A 364 -16.12 23.11 -23.66
N ILE A 365 -15.20 23.37 -22.71
CA ILE A 365 -15.50 23.62 -21.29
C ILE A 365 -15.29 25.12 -20.97
N SER A 366 -16.19 25.94 -21.52
CA SER A 366 -16.55 27.36 -21.21
C SER A 366 -15.55 28.54 -21.37
N PRO A 367 -16.05 29.77 -21.72
CA PRO A 367 -15.28 31.03 -21.78
C PRO A 367 -15.10 31.72 -20.41
N PRO A 368 -14.27 32.80 -20.31
CA PRO A 368 -13.54 33.13 -19.09
C PRO A 368 -14.21 34.20 -18.20
N LEU A 369 -13.95 34.15 -16.89
CA LEU A 369 -14.12 35.27 -15.95
C LEU A 369 -12.76 35.69 -15.37
N PRO A 370 -12.60 36.97 -14.96
CA PRO A 370 -11.34 37.70 -15.04
C PRO A 370 -10.48 37.65 -13.78
N ARG A 371 -9.18 37.89 -14.00
CA ARG A 371 -8.11 38.01 -13.00
C ARG A 371 -8.31 39.18 -12.02
N GLY A 372 -8.09 38.91 -10.74
CA GLY A 372 -7.86 39.89 -9.68
C GLY A 372 -7.47 39.20 -8.35
N CYS A 373 -6.17 39.17 -8.05
CA CYS A 373 -5.59 38.83 -6.72
C CYS A 373 -6.14 39.74 -5.58
N PRO A 374 -5.96 39.44 -4.27
CA PRO A 374 -4.85 38.70 -3.67
C PRO A 374 -5.21 37.68 -2.55
N ALA A 375 -4.19 36.99 -2.06
CA ALA A 375 -4.20 36.03 -0.95
C ALA A 375 -4.96 36.49 0.30
N LEU A 376 -5.57 35.54 1.03
CA LEU A 376 -5.43 35.29 2.49
C LEU A 376 -6.58 34.40 3.03
N THR A 377 -6.17 33.40 3.84
CA THR A 377 -6.74 32.92 5.12
C THR A 377 -8.20 32.46 5.23
N ASP A 378 -8.34 31.42 6.06
CA ASP A 378 -9.52 30.94 6.77
C ASP A 378 -10.68 31.94 6.95
N GLY A 379 -11.90 31.45 6.70
CA GLY A 379 -13.13 32.13 7.11
C GLY A 379 -14.41 31.47 6.57
N LEU A 380 -15.10 30.71 7.42
CA LEU A 380 -16.49 30.28 7.25
C LEU A 380 -17.44 31.47 6.98
N VAL A 381 -18.35 31.36 6.00
CA VAL A 381 -19.72 31.93 6.10
C VAL A 381 -20.74 31.05 5.38
N ILE A 382 -21.83 30.74 6.09
CA ILE A 382 -23.04 30.02 5.68
C ILE A 382 -24.10 30.99 5.13
N SER A 383 -24.81 30.60 4.07
CA SER A 383 -26.28 30.71 3.83
C SER A 383 -26.54 30.75 2.32
N GLY A 384 -27.51 30.08 1.69
CA GLY A 384 -28.59 29.21 2.13
C GLY A 384 -29.55 29.03 0.93
N THR A 385 -30.21 27.86 0.85
CA THR A 385 -31.13 27.34 -0.19
C THR A 385 -30.43 26.69 -1.40
N GLY A 386 -30.34 25.36 -1.57
CA GLY A 386 -30.83 24.26 -0.76
C GLY A 386 -30.84 22.97 -1.59
N VAL A 387 -29.70 22.27 -1.67
CA VAL A 387 -29.52 20.79 -1.60
C VAL A 387 -28.02 20.59 -1.31
N THR A 388 -27.67 20.26 -0.06
CA THR A 388 -26.29 19.94 0.35
C THR A 388 -25.91 18.55 -0.16
N ALA A 389 -24.97 18.46 -1.09
CA ALA A 389 -24.33 17.19 -1.42
C ALA A 389 -23.39 16.81 -0.27
N HIS A 390 -23.80 15.85 0.56
CA HIS A 390 -22.93 15.26 1.59
C HIS A 390 -21.82 14.45 0.89
N SER A 391 -20.55 14.80 1.10
CA SER A 391 -19.42 13.99 0.63
C SER A 391 -19.21 12.79 1.56
N THR A 392 -19.49 11.58 1.10
CA THR A 392 -19.26 10.34 1.87
C THR A 392 -17.76 10.06 2.06
N LYS A 393 -17.34 9.80 3.31
CA LYS A 393 -15.95 9.41 3.65
C LYS A 393 -15.79 7.89 3.58
N PHE A 394 -14.76 7.42 2.88
CA PHE A 394 -14.45 5.99 2.77
C PHE A 394 -13.24 5.62 3.65
N VAL A 395 -13.42 4.61 4.49
CA VAL A 395 -12.40 4.04 5.37
C VAL A 395 -12.06 2.63 4.89
N ASP A 396 -10.78 2.34 4.73
CA ASP A 396 -10.31 1.03 4.28
C ASP A 396 -10.54 -0.04 5.36
N SER A 397 -10.48 -1.31 4.99
CA SER A 397 -10.65 -2.42 5.93
C SER A 397 -9.66 -2.32 7.10
N PRO A 398 -10.13 -2.39 8.36
CA PRO A 398 -9.24 -2.43 9.53
C PRO A 398 -8.48 -3.77 9.65
N VAL A 399 -8.83 -4.76 8.81
CA VAL A 399 -8.19 -6.07 8.74
C VAL A 399 -7.69 -6.32 7.33
N GLN A 400 -6.43 -6.70 7.21
CA GLN A 400 -5.80 -7.07 5.94
C GLN A 400 -5.75 -8.59 5.81
N LEU A 401 -5.84 -9.10 4.58
CA LEU A 401 -5.50 -10.50 4.30
C LEU A 401 -4.00 -10.65 4.10
N THR A 402 -3.43 -11.81 4.39
CA THR A 402 -2.02 -12.04 4.05
C THR A 402 -1.82 -12.19 2.56
N HIS A 403 -0.67 -11.74 2.10
CA HIS A 403 -0.21 -11.96 0.73
C HIS A 403 -0.11 -13.46 0.43
N ILE A 404 -0.49 -13.84 -0.79
CA ILE A 404 -0.38 -15.22 -1.29
C ILE A 404 0.52 -15.26 -2.51
N ARG A 405 1.64 -15.95 -2.41
CA ARG A 405 2.71 -15.97 -3.42
C ARG A 405 2.21 -16.44 -4.79
N ASP A 406 1.39 -17.48 -4.82
CA ASP A 406 1.01 -18.16 -6.07
C ASP A 406 -0.36 -17.70 -6.61
N LEU A 407 -0.87 -16.55 -6.16
CA LEU A 407 -2.03 -15.87 -6.77
C LEU A 407 -1.58 -14.70 -7.64
N PRO A 408 -2.35 -14.33 -8.69
CA PRO A 408 -2.11 -13.09 -9.45
C PRO A 408 -2.09 -11.86 -8.54
N ASP A 409 -1.28 -10.85 -8.89
CA ASP A 409 -1.09 -9.64 -8.08
C ASP A 409 -2.41 -8.90 -7.79
N GLY A 410 -3.36 -8.91 -8.74
CA GLY A 410 -4.69 -8.34 -8.55
C GLY A 410 -5.51 -8.96 -7.39
N ASN A 411 -5.17 -10.16 -6.90
CA ASN A 411 -5.79 -10.78 -5.72
C ASN A 411 -5.04 -10.48 -4.42
N ASN A 412 -3.86 -9.86 -4.49
CA ASN A 412 -3.02 -9.46 -3.36
C ASN A 412 -2.99 -7.94 -3.12
N VAL A 413 -3.83 -7.16 -3.81
CA VAL A 413 -3.98 -5.72 -3.51
C VAL A 413 -4.33 -5.54 -2.03
N ASP A 414 -3.62 -4.62 -1.37
CA ASP A 414 -3.69 -4.29 0.06
C ASP A 414 -3.35 -5.44 1.03
N ALA A 415 -2.86 -6.59 0.53
CA ALA A 415 -2.51 -7.73 1.35
C ALA A 415 -1.14 -7.57 2.03
N VAL A 416 -0.98 -8.10 3.24
CA VAL A 416 0.21 -7.91 4.07
C VAL A 416 1.13 -9.15 4.10
N ARG A 417 2.44 -8.94 4.01
CA ARG A 417 3.47 -9.98 4.21
C ARG A 417 4.02 -9.90 5.62
N LEU A 418 4.59 -11.02 6.11
CA LEU A 418 5.29 -11.02 7.39
C LEU A 418 6.45 -10.02 7.44
N ARG A 419 7.16 -9.83 6.30
CA ARG A 419 8.27 -8.88 6.21
C ARG A 419 7.80 -7.41 6.24
N ASP A 420 6.56 -7.12 5.86
CA ASP A 420 6.00 -5.78 5.95
C ASP A 420 5.74 -5.40 7.44
N ILE A 421 5.54 -6.41 8.29
CA ILE A 421 5.31 -6.24 9.74
C ILE A 421 6.62 -6.22 10.53
N LEU A 422 7.54 -7.16 10.24
CA LEU A 422 8.77 -7.37 11.02
C LEU A 422 10.02 -6.72 10.41
N GLY A 423 9.96 -6.29 9.15
CA GLY A 423 11.10 -5.72 8.42
C GLY A 423 11.38 -4.25 8.71
N ASP A 424 10.68 -3.63 9.66
CA ASP A 424 10.95 -2.25 10.05
C ASP A 424 12.17 -2.18 10.99
N PRO A 425 13.25 -1.47 10.60
CA PRO A 425 14.47 -1.38 11.41
C PRO A 425 14.29 -0.63 12.74
N MET A 426 13.15 0.05 12.94
CA MET A 426 12.83 0.73 14.20
C MET A 426 12.36 -0.23 15.29
N ILE A 427 12.08 -1.50 14.99
CA ILE A 427 11.64 -2.48 16.00
C ILE A 427 12.81 -2.77 16.94
N ARG A 428 12.64 -2.40 18.21
CA ARG A 428 13.61 -2.66 19.29
C ARG A 428 13.35 -4.00 19.97
N GLU A 429 12.08 -4.35 20.13
CA GLU A 429 11.65 -5.55 20.86
C GLU A 429 10.37 -6.10 20.24
N CYS A 430 10.32 -7.42 20.05
CA CYS A 430 9.17 -8.14 19.49
C CYS A 430 8.76 -9.29 20.41
N TRP A 431 7.50 -9.28 20.85
CA TRP A 431 6.88 -10.42 21.55
C TRP A 431 5.97 -11.17 20.59
N GLN A 432 6.41 -12.36 20.15
CA GLN A 432 5.66 -13.21 19.25
C GLN A 432 4.93 -14.31 20.03
N PHE A 433 3.61 -14.24 20.07
CA PHE A 433 2.73 -15.29 20.56
C PHE A 433 2.29 -16.15 19.38
N ASN A 434 2.47 -17.47 19.47
CA ASN A 434 2.00 -18.37 18.42
C ASN A 434 1.80 -19.82 18.92
N PHE A 435 1.22 -20.67 18.07
CA PHE A 435 1.06 -22.11 18.32
C PHE A 435 2.27 -22.91 17.81
N ILE A 436 2.64 -22.72 16.53
CA ILE A 436 3.79 -23.37 15.89
C ILE A 436 4.83 -22.31 15.50
N PHE A 437 6.10 -22.63 15.73
CA PHE A 437 7.24 -21.77 15.43
C PHE A 437 8.28 -22.48 14.58
N ASP A 438 8.68 -21.80 13.52
CA ASP A 438 10.01 -21.89 12.93
C ASP A 438 10.73 -20.58 13.28
N VAL A 439 11.67 -20.65 14.24
CA VAL A 439 12.37 -19.47 14.76
C VAL A 439 13.33 -18.90 13.72
N ASP A 440 13.94 -19.72 12.87
CA ASP A 440 14.81 -19.21 11.80
C ASP A 440 13.99 -18.47 10.75
N PHE A 441 12.82 -19.03 10.39
CA PHE A 441 11.86 -18.34 9.52
C PHE A 441 11.43 -17.00 10.12
N LEU A 442 11.06 -16.96 11.41
CA LEU A 442 10.73 -15.71 12.11
C LEU A 442 11.89 -14.70 12.02
N MET A 443 13.11 -15.13 12.37
CA MET A 443 14.28 -14.26 12.39
C MET A 443 14.65 -13.73 11.01
N ALA A 444 14.42 -14.50 9.94
CA ALA A 444 14.69 -14.07 8.56
C ALA A 444 13.81 -12.91 8.07
N HIS A 445 12.71 -12.59 8.77
CA HIS A 445 11.80 -11.50 8.40
C HIS A 445 12.12 -10.17 9.07
N PHE A 446 13.00 -10.16 10.08
CA PHE A 446 13.56 -8.91 10.59
C PHE A 446 14.60 -8.34 9.63
N ASP A 447 14.66 -7.02 9.58
CA ASP A 447 15.65 -6.25 8.83
C ASP A 447 17.07 -6.75 9.13
N GLU A 448 17.85 -6.98 8.07
CA GLU A 448 19.13 -7.69 8.14
C GLU A 448 20.18 -6.96 8.98
N ASP A 449 20.14 -5.61 8.98
CA ASP A 449 21.14 -4.78 9.65
C ASP A 449 20.92 -4.71 11.17
N VAL A 450 19.65 -4.81 11.61
CA VAL A 450 19.29 -4.71 13.04
C VAL A 450 18.80 -6.02 13.65
N ARG A 451 18.65 -7.10 12.88
CA ARG A 451 18.12 -8.41 13.33
C ARG A 451 18.74 -8.91 14.64
N SER A 452 20.04 -8.73 14.82
CA SER A 452 20.78 -9.18 16.02
C SER A 452 20.58 -8.28 17.24
N LEU A 453 20.06 -7.07 17.03
CA LEU A 453 19.80 -6.06 18.06
C LEU A 453 18.36 -6.14 18.59
N VAL A 454 17.41 -6.63 17.79
CA VAL A 454 16.00 -6.76 18.19
C VAL A 454 15.86 -7.79 19.31
N LYS A 455 15.31 -7.42 20.46
CA LYS A 455 14.99 -8.38 21.52
C LYS A 455 13.74 -9.17 21.15
N VAL A 456 13.84 -10.48 20.91
CA VAL A 456 12.70 -11.29 20.49
C VAL A 456 12.28 -12.23 21.62
N LYS A 457 10.98 -12.23 21.96
CA LYS A 457 10.37 -13.17 22.91
C LYS A 457 9.43 -14.11 22.17
N VAL A 458 9.71 -15.41 22.22
CA VAL A 458 8.92 -16.47 21.55
C VAL A 458 7.99 -17.10 22.58
N VAL A 459 6.70 -16.74 22.57
CA VAL A 459 5.70 -17.22 23.53
C VAL A 459 4.90 -18.39 22.95
N HIS A 460 5.06 -19.58 23.54
CA HIS A 460 4.46 -20.83 23.04
C HIS A 460 3.91 -21.74 24.16
N GLY A 461 3.02 -22.68 23.80
CA GLY A 461 2.28 -23.53 24.75
C GLY A 461 2.86 -24.91 25.04
N SER A 462 4.02 -25.27 24.48
CA SER A 462 4.66 -26.58 24.72
C SER A 462 5.25 -26.64 26.13
N TRP A 463 4.39 -26.88 27.11
CA TRP A 463 4.68 -26.67 28.52
C TRP A 463 5.45 -27.81 29.19
N ARG A 464 5.30 -29.04 28.70
CA ARG A 464 6.02 -30.22 29.20
C ARG A 464 7.47 -30.15 28.75
N ARG A 465 8.43 -30.47 29.64
CA ARG A 465 9.87 -30.35 29.34
C ARG A 465 10.31 -31.34 28.27
N GLU A 466 9.67 -32.50 28.24
CA GLU A 466 9.91 -33.62 27.34
C GLU A 466 9.17 -33.52 25.99
N ASP A 467 8.38 -32.46 25.77
CA ASP A 467 7.70 -32.22 24.50
C ASP A 467 8.73 -31.91 23.40
N SER A 468 8.74 -32.71 22.32
CA SER A 468 9.66 -32.53 21.21
C SER A 468 9.55 -31.14 20.56
N ASN A 469 8.35 -30.56 20.54
CA ASN A 469 8.16 -29.21 20.02
C ASN A 469 8.78 -28.16 20.94
N ARG A 470 8.74 -28.35 22.27
CA ARG A 470 9.42 -27.47 23.22
C ARG A 470 10.93 -27.50 22.98
N ILE A 471 11.50 -28.71 22.93
CA ILE A 471 12.94 -28.90 22.72
C ILE A 471 13.37 -28.23 21.42
N ARG A 472 12.61 -28.42 20.32
CA ARG A 472 12.89 -27.81 19.02
C ARG A 472 12.86 -26.27 19.08
N VAL A 473 11.88 -25.68 19.77
CA VAL A 473 11.78 -24.22 19.89
C VAL A 473 12.91 -23.67 20.76
N GLU A 474 13.22 -24.30 21.90
CA GLU A 474 14.31 -23.87 22.80
C GLU A 474 15.68 -23.98 22.10
N GLU A 475 15.94 -25.08 21.39
CA GLU A 475 17.15 -25.27 20.58
C GLU A 475 17.26 -24.21 19.49
N ALA A 476 16.17 -23.93 18.77
CA ALA A 476 16.16 -22.90 17.73
C ALA A 476 16.39 -21.49 18.29
N CYS A 477 15.82 -21.16 19.46
CA CYS A 477 16.08 -19.89 20.14
C CYS A 477 17.55 -19.78 20.56
N SER A 478 18.18 -20.87 21.01
CA SER A 478 19.57 -20.87 21.47
C SER A 478 20.61 -20.51 20.39
N ARG A 479 20.22 -20.58 19.12
CA ARG A 479 21.04 -20.12 17.99
C ARG A 479 21.18 -18.59 17.93
N TYR A 480 20.29 -17.85 18.59
CA TYR A 480 20.24 -16.40 18.55
C TYR A 480 20.37 -15.80 19.96
N PRO A 481 21.45 -15.06 20.26
CA PRO A 481 21.67 -14.48 21.61
C PRO A 481 20.58 -13.51 22.07
N ASN A 482 19.84 -12.92 21.13
CA ASN A 482 18.80 -11.93 21.34
C ASN A 482 17.36 -12.52 21.38
N VAL A 483 17.21 -13.85 21.31
CA VAL A 483 15.91 -14.53 21.31
C VAL A 483 15.71 -15.33 22.61
N GLU A 484 14.55 -15.17 23.25
CA GLU A 484 14.19 -15.90 24.48
C GLU A 484 12.86 -16.65 24.33
N PRO A 485 12.81 -17.96 24.64
CA PRO A 485 11.56 -18.71 24.69
C PRO A 485 10.80 -18.48 26.01
N ILE A 486 9.49 -18.24 25.92
CA ILE A 486 8.59 -18.09 27.05
C ILE A 486 7.47 -19.14 26.95
N VAL A 487 7.40 -20.00 27.96
CA VAL A 487 6.46 -21.12 27.98
C VAL A 487 5.16 -20.72 28.69
N ALA A 488 4.06 -20.63 27.94
CA ALA A 488 2.72 -20.38 28.48
C ALA A 488 2.27 -21.55 29.38
N TYR A 489 1.57 -21.23 30.46
CA TYR A 489 1.07 -22.28 31.36
C TYR A 489 -0.17 -22.93 30.74
N MET A 490 -0.21 -24.26 30.70
CA MET A 490 -1.29 -25.05 30.13
C MET A 490 -1.82 -26.06 31.15
N PRO A 491 -2.63 -25.61 32.14
CA PRO A 491 -3.13 -26.47 33.21
C PRO A 491 -4.17 -27.48 32.73
N GLU A 492 -4.94 -27.12 31.72
CA GLU A 492 -6.12 -27.87 31.30
C GLU A 492 -5.74 -28.94 30.27
N PRO A 493 -6.14 -30.22 30.49
CA PRO A 493 -5.95 -31.26 29.49
C PRO A 493 -6.59 -30.90 28.16
N PHE A 494 -5.90 -31.19 27.07
CA PHE A 494 -6.33 -30.93 25.68
C PHE A 494 -6.46 -29.45 25.30
N GLY A 495 -6.02 -28.53 26.17
CA GLY A 495 -5.86 -27.12 25.82
C GLY A 495 -4.67 -26.86 24.91
N THR A 496 -4.71 -25.74 24.18
CA THR A 496 -3.64 -25.28 23.31
C THR A 496 -3.32 -23.80 23.54
N HIS A 497 -2.07 -23.40 23.33
CA HIS A 497 -1.74 -21.98 23.17
C HIS A 497 -1.91 -21.62 21.70
N HIS A 498 -3.06 -21.07 21.34
CA HIS A 498 -3.43 -20.90 19.94
C HIS A 498 -3.48 -19.44 19.48
N SER A 499 -3.34 -18.51 20.44
CA SER A 499 -3.15 -17.08 20.23
C SER A 499 -2.00 -16.76 19.28
N LYS A 500 -2.26 -15.81 18.39
CA LYS A 500 -1.35 -15.37 17.32
C LYS A 500 -1.32 -13.85 17.33
N MET A 501 -0.28 -13.34 17.97
CA MET A 501 -0.14 -11.92 18.26
C MET A 501 1.33 -11.51 18.23
N MET A 502 1.61 -10.31 17.73
CA MET A 502 2.89 -9.61 17.91
C MET A 502 2.65 -8.38 18.77
N ILE A 503 3.56 -8.12 19.70
CA ILE A 503 3.72 -6.80 20.31
C ILE A 503 5.08 -6.26 19.90
N LEU A 504 5.08 -5.16 19.16
CA LEU A 504 6.26 -4.51 18.65
C LEU A 504 6.51 -3.23 19.45
N LEU A 505 7.67 -3.12 20.08
CA LEU A 505 8.12 -1.90 20.75
C LEU A 505 9.28 -1.32 19.96
N ARG A 506 9.23 -0.01 19.71
CA ARG A 506 10.11 0.64 18.74
C ARG A 506 11.11 1.58 19.41
N HIS A 507 12.10 2.01 18.64
CA HIS A 507 13.11 2.98 19.05
C HIS A 507 12.61 4.43 19.10
N ASP A 508 11.50 4.74 18.44
CA ASP A 508 10.82 6.04 18.44
C ASP A 508 9.75 6.18 19.54
N ASP A 509 9.82 5.33 20.56
CA ASP A 509 8.86 5.29 21.67
C ASP A 509 7.40 5.07 21.25
N LEU A 510 7.21 4.32 20.16
CA LEU A 510 5.92 3.82 19.71
C LEU A 510 5.78 2.32 19.96
N ALA A 511 4.56 1.86 20.21
CA ALA A 511 4.20 0.45 20.29
C ALA A 511 3.18 0.08 19.22
N GLN A 512 3.13 -1.19 18.84
CA GLN A 512 2.10 -1.71 17.95
C GLN A 512 1.64 -3.10 18.40
N VAL A 513 0.34 -3.33 18.33
CA VAL A 513 -0.30 -4.63 18.59
C VAL A 513 -0.76 -5.19 17.26
N VAL A 514 -0.31 -6.40 16.92
CA VAL A 514 -0.77 -7.11 15.72
C VAL A 514 -1.44 -8.40 16.15
N ILE A 515 -2.69 -8.62 15.76
CA ILE A 515 -3.42 -9.87 16.00
C ILE A 515 -3.71 -10.52 14.65
N HIS A 516 -3.25 -11.75 14.45
CA HIS A 516 -3.28 -12.42 13.15
C HIS A 516 -3.72 -13.88 13.26
N THR A 517 -3.90 -14.59 12.12
CA THR A 517 -4.36 -16.00 12.13
C THR A 517 -3.30 -17.02 11.70
N ALA A 518 -2.15 -16.56 11.20
CA ALA A 518 -1.05 -17.40 10.71
C ALA A 518 -0.16 -18.00 11.81
N ASN A 519 0.19 -19.28 11.70
CA ASN A 519 1.31 -19.85 12.43
C ASN A 519 2.63 -19.24 11.97
N MET A 520 3.68 -19.28 12.80
CA MET A 520 4.97 -18.69 12.46
C MET A 520 5.84 -19.67 11.66
N ILE A 521 5.35 -20.07 10.49
CA ILE A 521 5.98 -21.02 9.57
C ILE A 521 5.75 -20.59 8.11
N HIS A 522 6.64 -21.02 7.22
CA HIS A 522 6.59 -20.65 5.80
C HIS A 522 5.24 -20.92 5.13
N MET A 523 4.64 -22.09 5.35
CA MET A 523 3.40 -22.50 4.68
C MET A 523 2.23 -21.53 4.93
N ASP A 524 2.06 -21.11 6.19
CA ASP A 524 0.94 -20.27 6.63
C ASP A 524 1.01 -18.84 6.07
N TRP A 525 2.22 -18.34 5.78
CA TRP A 525 2.46 -17.00 5.22
C TRP A 525 2.70 -17.00 3.71
N THR A 526 2.68 -18.17 3.04
CA THR A 526 2.95 -18.28 1.60
C THR A 526 1.68 -18.44 0.78
N ASN A 527 0.88 -19.47 1.05
CA ASN A 527 -0.23 -19.89 0.16
C ASN A 527 -1.55 -20.22 0.87
N MET A 528 -1.64 -19.94 2.17
CA MET A 528 -2.87 -20.11 2.96
C MET A 528 -3.58 -18.76 3.11
N THR A 529 -4.91 -18.75 3.11
CA THR A 529 -5.65 -17.52 3.40
C THR A 529 -5.62 -17.26 4.91
N GLN A 530 -5.02 -16.13 5.30
CA GLN A 530 -4.94 -15.63 6.68
C GLN A 530 -5.36 -14.17 6.73
N ALA A 531 -5.54 -13.64 7.95
CA ALA A 531 -5.74 -12.22 8.19
C ALA A 531 -4.80 -11.69 9.28
N ALA A 532 -4.57 -10.38 9.24
CA ALA A 532 -3.91 -9.62 10.28
C ALA A 532 -4.66 -8.31 10.53
N TRP A 533 -4.93 -8.04 11.80
CA TRP A 533 -5.32 -6.73 12.30
C TRP A 533 -4.08 -6.07 12.90
N LEU A 534 -3.74 -4.88 12.41
CA LEU A 534 -2.62 -4.09 12.88
C LEU A 534 -3.21 -2.87 13.61
N SER A 535 -2.87 -2.68 14.89
CA SER A 535 -3.23 -1.45 15.57
C SER A 535 -2.54 -0.26 14.92
N PRO A 536 -3.07 0.97 15.07
CA PRO A 536 -2.27 2.17 14.89
C PRO A 536 -1.02 2.13 15.78
N LEU A 537 -0.02 2.95 15.44
CA LEU A 537 1.14 3.15 16.31
C LEU A 537 0.69 3.88 17.58
N LEU A 538 0.98 3.28 18.73
CA LEU A 538 0.55 3.71 20.05
C LEU A 538 1.69 4.55 20.66
N PRO A 539 1.49 5.85 20.94
CA PRO A 539 2.53 6.68 21.54
C PRO A 539 2.66 6.45 23.05
N LEU A 540 3.72 6.94 23.67
CA LEU A 540 3.79 7.03 25.12
C LEU A 540 2.70 7.96 25.69
N GLN A 541 2.13 7.57 26.81
CA GLN A 541 1.12 8.32 27.53
C GLN A 541 1.70 9.63 28.09
N LYS A 542 1.01 10.75 27.88
CA LYS A 542 1.38 12.05 28.46
C LYS A 542 1.05 12.05 29.96
N ALA A 543 1.91 12.64 30.79
CA ALA A 543 1.88 12.58 32.27
C ALA A 543 0.62 13.17 32.96
N THR A 544 -0.44 13.51 32.25
CA THR A 544 -1.59 14.28 32.76
C THR A 544 -2.97 13.63 32.61
N SER A 545 -3.11 12.44 32.01
CA SER A 545 -4.41 11.77 31.86
C SER A 545 -4.38 10.34 32.38
N VAL A 546 -4.63 10.16 33.68
CA VAL A 546 -4.96 8.83 34.23
C VAL A 546 -6.49 8.69 34.18
N GLU A 547 -7.02 8.18 33.08
CA GLU A 547 -8.42 7.75 33.03
C GLU A 547 -8.62 6.54 33.96
N SER A 548 -9.73 6.52 34.70
CA SER A 548 -10.07 5.39 35.57
C SER A 548 -10.37 4.15 34.70
N PRO A 549 -9.74 2.99 34.95
CA PRO A 549 -9.97 1.78 34.15
C PRO A 549 -11.38 1.18 34.30
N THR A 550 -12.21 1.68 35.22
CA THR A 550 -13.54 1.16 35.56
C THR A 550 -14.68 1.70 34.71
N ASP A 551 -14.48 2.80 33.97
CA ASP A 551 -15.53 3.43 33.13
C ASP A 551 -15.25 3.29 31.62
N ALA A 552 -14.29 2.45 31.24
CA ALA A 552 -13.84 2.33 29.86
C ALA A 552 -14.87 1.61 28.97
N LYS A 553 -15.35 2.33 27.94
CA LYS A 553 -16.38 1.90 27.00
C LYS A 553 -15.92 0.80 26.04
N VAL A 554 -16.78 -0.17 25.75
CA VAL A 554 -16.52 -1.22 24.75
C VAL A 554 -16.20 -0.61 23.37
N GLY A 555 -15.11 -1.08 22.77
CA GLY A 555 -14.60 -0.58 21.49
C GLY A 555 -13.59 0.58 21.58
N SER A 556 -13.44 1.19 22.77
CA SER A 556 -12.44 2.24 23.02
C SER A 556 -11.04 1.68 23.23
N GLY A 557 -10.03 2.53 23.00
CA GLY A 557 -8.63 2.23 23.31
C GLY A 557 -8.38 1.90 24.78
N ALA A 558 -9.00 2.63 25.70
CA ALA A 558 -8.87 2.39 27.14
C ALA A 558 -9.37 0.99 27.54
N ARG A 559 -10.52 0.58 27.00
CA ARG A 559 -11.09 -0.75 27.25
C ARG A 559 -10.24 -1.85 26.62
N PHE A 560 -9.75 -1.62 25.40
CA PHE A 560 -8.81 -2.55 24.75
C PHE A 560 -7.53 -2.73 25.56
N LYS A 561 -6.93 -1.64 26.08
CA LYS A 561 -5.75 -1.69 26.96
C LYS A 561 -6.03 -2.51 28.20
N ARG A 562 -7.14 -2.23 28.90
CA ARG A 562 -7.56 -2.97 30.11
C ARG A 562 -7.61 -4.48 29.84
N ASP A 563 -8.32 -4.87 28.79
CA ASP A 563 -8.56 -6.28 28.47
C ASP A 563 -7.29 -6.98 27.96
N LEU A 564 -6.44 -6.29 27.18
CA LEU A 564 -5.15 -6.82 26.74
C LEU A 564 -4.19 -7.01 27.92
N LEU A 565 -4.10 -6.04 28.83
CA LEU A 565 -3.27 -6.17 30.03
C LEU A 565 -3.78 -7.27 30.95
N ALA A 566 -5.10 -7.45 31.09
CA ALA A 566 -5.67 -8.58 31.84
C ALA A 566 -5.31 -9.93 31.19
N TYR A 567 -5.40 -10.03 29.86
CA TYR A 567 -5.01 -11.21 29.10
C TYR A 567 -3.53 -11.55 29.30
N LEU A 568 -2.64 -10.56 29.17
CA LEU A 568 -1.21 -10.73 29.38
C LEU A 568 -0.90 -11.09 30.83
N LYS A 569 -1.53 -10.45 31.83
CA LYS A 569 -1.35 -10.76 33.26
C LYS A 569 -1.64 -12.22 33.59
N ALA A 570 -2.58 -12.86 32.89
CA ALA A 570 -2.93 -14.26 33.11
C ALA A 570 -1.78 -15.25 32.83
N TYR A 571 -0.78 -14.90 32.01
CA TYR A 571 0.42 -15.73 31.82
C TYR A 571 1.33 -15.76 33.06
N GLY A 572 1.24 -14.74 33.92
CA GLY A 572 1.95 -14.62 35.19
C GLY A 572 3.12 -13.62 35.17
N PRO A 573 3.49 -13.08 36.35
CA PRO A 573 4.40 -11.93 36.48
C PRO A 573 5.83 -12.18 35.98
N LYS A 574 6.30 -13.45 36.02
CA LYS A 574 7.63 -13.81 35.52
C LYS A 574 7.70 -13.96 33.99
N LYS A 575 6.56 -14.06 33.31
CA LYS A 575 6.50 -14.31 31.86
C LYS A 575 6.27 -13.00 31.12
N THR A 576 5.02 -12.57 31.05
CA THR A 576 4.58 -11.35 30.37
C THR A 576 4.52 -10.14 31.30
N GLY A 577 4.83 -10.30 32.60
CA GLY A 577 4.84 -9.18 33.55
C GLY A 577 5.72 -7.99 33.11
N PRO A 578 6.93 -8.20 32.59
CA PRO A 578 7.74 -7.10 32.02
C PRO A 578 7.04 -6.40 30.84
N LEU A 579 6.35 -7.14 29.97
CA LEU A 579 5.59 -6.57 28.87
C LEU A 579 4.40 -5.75 29.37
N VAL A 580 3.68 -6.26 30.38
CA VAL A 580 2.56 -5.54 31.02
C VAL A 580 3.03 -4.19 31.57
N GLN A 581 4.17 -4.16 32.27
CA GLN A 581 4.75 -2.92 32.80
C GLN A 581 5.15 -1.94 31.70
N GLN A 582 5.68 -2.44 30.57
CA GLN A 582 6.04 -1.60 29.44
C GLN A 582 4.79 -1.00 28.77
N LEU A 583 3.79 -1.84 28.44
CA LEU A 583 2.55 -1.42 27.78
C LEU A 583 1.68 -0.49 28.62
N ASP A 584 1.82 -0.53 29.95
CA ASP A 584 1.12 0.39 30.85
C ASP A 584 1.48 1.86 30.56
N ASN A 585 2.66 2.13 29.99
CA ASN A 585 3.11 3.48 29.65
C ASN A 585 2.64 3.99 28.28
N TYR A 586 1.98 3.15 27.48
CA TYR A 586 1.53 3.53 26.13
C TYR A 586 0.06 3.93 26.11
N ASP A 587 -0.27 4.90 25.28
CA ASP A 587 -1.62 5.39 25.03
C ASP A 587 -2.29 4.55 23.92
N PHE A 588 -3.38 3.90 24.30
CA PHE A 588 -4.15 3.03 23.41
C PHE A 588 -5.32 3.78 22.76
N CYS A 589 -5.54 5.07 23.06
CA CYS A 589 -6.66 5.86 22.53
C CYS A 589 -6.88 5.71 21.01
N PRO A 590 -5.85 5.62 20.13
CA PRO A 590 -6.07 5.46 18.69
C PRO A 590 -6.80 4.17 18.27
N ILE A 591 -6.86 3.14 19.14
CA ILE A 591 -7.49 1.86 18.80
C ILE A 591 -9.01 2.03 18.64
N ARG A 592 -9.54 1.41 17.58
CA ARG A 592 -10.96 1.30 17.24
C ARG A 592 -11.33 -0.16 17.03
N ALA A 593 -11.31 -0.94 18.11
CA ALA A 593 -11.64 -2.37 18.11
C ALA A 593 -11.95 -2.84 19.54
N ALA A 594 -12.72 -3.93 19.66
CA ALA A 594 -12.84 -4.66 20.92
C ALA A 594 -11.96 -5.91 20.91
N LEU A 595 -11.30 -6.19 22.03
CA LEU A 595 -10.55 -7.43 22.22
C LEU A 595 -11.50 -8.57 22.59
N ILE A 596 -11.35 -9.73 21.96
CA ILE A 596 -11.98 -10.97 22.39
C ILE A 596 -10.91 -12.04 22.58
N ALA A 597 -10.91 -12.71 23.71
CA ALA A 597 -9.87 -13.68 24.01
C ALA A 597 -10.37 -14.81 24.91
N SER A 598 -9.56 -15.85 24.99
CA SER A 598 -9.75 -16.99 25.88
C SER A 598 -8.50 -17.22 26.70
N VAL A 599 -8.71 -17.47 28.00
CA VAL A 599 -7.67 -17.82 28.96
C VAL A 599 -8.08 -19.13 29.62
N PRO A 600 -7.19 -20.14 29.70
CA PRO A 600 -7.49 -21.39 30.40
C PRO A 600 -7.94 -21.12 31.84
N SER A 601 -9.20 -21.41 32.14
CA SER A 601 -9.85 -21.03 33.39
C SER A 601 -11.16 -21.78 33.63
N LYS A 602 -11.63 -21.74 34.88
CA LYS A 602 -12.98 -22.10 35.29
C LYS A 602 -13.58 -20.87 35.97
N LYS A 603 -14.50 -20.19 35.29
CA LYS A 603 -15.16 -18.98 35.81
C LYS A 603 -16.67 -19.21 35.83
N HIS A 604 -17.33 -18.70 36.85
CA HIS A 604 -18.79 -18.73 36.92
C HIS A 604 -19.41 -17.76 35.91
N ALA A 605 -20.49 -18.15 35.25
CA ALA A 605 -21.09 -17.36 34.18
C ALA A 605 -21.82 -16.09 34.67
N SER A 606 -22.07 -15.96 35.98
CA SER A 606 -22.86 -14.85 36.58
C SER A 606 -22.11 -14.03 37.64
N ASP A 607 -20.82 -14.25 37.85
CA ASP A 607 -20.14 -13.72 39.04
C ASP A 607 -19.68 -12.26 38.91
N SER A 608 -19.67 -11.68 37.70
CA SER A 608 -19.15 -10.32 37.50
C SER A 608 -19.74 -9.63 36.26
N SER A 609 -19.90 -8.30 36.35
CA SER A 609 -20.14 -7.44 35.18
C SER A 609 -18.87 -7.33 34.34
N SER A 610 -18.99 -7.22 33.01
CA SER A 610 -17.82 -6.98 32.15
C SER A 610 -17.18 -5.61 32.36
N ASP A 611 -17.89 -4.71 33.04
CA ASP A 611 -17.36 -3.41 33.48
C ASP A 611 -16.36 -3.56 34.63
N GLU A 612 -16.55 -4.57 35.49
CA GLU A 612 -15.70 -4.82 36.65
C GLU A 612 -14.51 -5.72 36.35
N GLU A 613 -14.70 -6.74 35.49
CA GLU A 613 -13.62 -7.64 35.09
C GLU A 613 -13.66 -8.02 33.60
N THR A 614 -12.50 -8.45 33.08
CA THR A 614 -12.44 -9.03 31.74
C THR A 614 -13.01 -10.45 31.73
N LEU A 615 -14.02 -10.65 30.88
CA LEU A 615 -14.62 -11.94 30.58
C LEU A 615 -13.82 -12.66 29.49
N TRP A 616 -13.93 -13.99 29.43
CA TRP A 616 -13.24 -14.82 28.42
C TRP A 616 -14.20 -15.77 27.72
N GLY A 617 -13.89 -16.19 26.50
CA GLY A 617 -14.66 -17.20 25.76
C GLY A 617 -16.08 -16.74 25.35
N TRP A 618 -17.01 -17.69 25.25
CA TRP A 618 -18.39 -17.40 24.83
C TRP A 618 -19.16 -16.44 25.77
N PRO A 619 -18.90 -16.38 27.10
CA PRO A 619 -19.46 -15.32 27.94
C PRO A 619 -19.06 -13.93 27.49
N ALA A 620 -17.79 -13.72 27.14
CA ALA A 620 -17.29 -12.45 26.62
C ALA A 620 -17.91 -12.11 25.26
N VAL A 621 -18.08 -13.10 24.39
CA VAL A 621 -18.78 -12.92 23.11
C VAL A 621 -20.22 -12.48 23.36
N LYS A 622 -20.94 -13.20 24.23
CA LYS A 622 -22.35 -12.90 24.54
C LYS A 622 -22.52 -11.48 25.10
N ASP A 623 -21.63 -11.09 26.00
CA ASP A 623 -21.62 -9.75 26.58
C ASP A 623 -21.36 -8.68 25.50
N LEU A 624 -20.28 -8.83 24.72
CA LEU A 624 -19.92 -7.92 23.64
C LEU A 624 -21.04 -7.78 22.60
N MET A 625 -21.60 -8.88 22.12
CA MET A 625 -22.69 -8.87 21.14
C MET A 625 -23.96 -8.22 21.69
N GLY A 626 -24.17 -8.20 23.01
CA GLY A 626 -25.26 -7.47 23.65
C GLY A 626 -25.09 -5.94 23.60
N GLN A 627 -23.85 -5.46 23.43
CA GLN A 627 -23.50 -4.03 23.47
C GLN A 627 -23.24 -3.42 22.09
N VAL A 628 -22.95 -4.24 21.06
CA VAL A 628 -22.72 -3.76 19.69
C VAL A 628 -24.04 -3.25 19.06
N PRO A 629 -24.08 -2.00 18.56
CA PRO A 629 -25.24 -1.49 17.83
C PRO A 629 -25.55 -2.32 16.57
N ILE A 630 -26.83 -2.50 16.24
CA ILE A 630 -27.27 -3.26 15.07
C ILE A 630 -28.13 -2.38 14.19
N GLN A 631 -27.88 -2.39 12.89
CA GLN A 631 -28.66 -1.63 11.94
C GLN A 631 -29.96 -2.36 11.61
N GLN A 632 -31.04 -2.07 12.33
CA GLN A 632 -32.37 -2.55 11.96
C GLN A 632 -32.92 -1.73 10.80
N LYS A 633 -32.70 -2.20 9.56
CA LYS A 633 -33.58 -1.80 8.45
C LYS A 633 -34.88 -2.60 8.59
N ASN A 634 -36.01 -1.93 8.35
CA ASN A 634 -37.35 -2.53 8.34
C ASN A 634 -37.50 -3.44 7.11
N THR A 635 -36.74 -4.53 7.04
CA THR A 635 -36.72 -5.47 5.92
C THR A 635 -37.41 -6.77 6.33
N SER A 636 -38.11 -7.40 5.41
CA SER A 636 -38.69 -8.74 5.59
C SER A 636 -37.64 -9.86 5.67
N LYS A 637 -36.35 -9.54 5.47
CA LYS A 637 -35.23 -10.48 5.38
C LYS A 637 -34.53 -10.63 6.73
N LYS A 638 -34.18 -11.87 7.09
CA LYS A 638 -33.52 -12.17 8.37
C LYS A 638 -32.02 -11.86 8.31
N PRO A 639 -31.41 -11.44 9.42
CA PRO A 639 -29.96 -11.34 9.53
C PRO A 639 -29.27 -12.70 9.33
N HIS A 640 -28.00 -12.66 8.94
CA HIS A 640 -27.23 -13.86 8.64
C HIS A 640 -25.83 -13.81 9.25
N ILE A 641 -25.44 -14.86 9.98
CA ILE A 641 -24.11 -14.98 10.60
C ILE A 641 -23.31 -16.05 9.86
N VAL A 642 -22.17 -15.65 9.31
CA VAL A 642 -21.24 -16.54 8.61
C VAL A 642 -20.05 -16.81 9.51
N ILE A 643 -19.79 -18.08 9.76
CA ILE A 643 -18.66 -18.58 10.52
C ILE A 643 -17.73 -19.25 9.52
N GLN A 644 -16.49 -18.80 9.44
CA GLN A 644 -15.44 -19.50 8.72
C GLN A 644 -14.41 -19.96 9.74
N THR A 645 -14.07 -21.25 9.71
CA THR A 645 -13.13 -21.88 10.65
C THR A 645 -12.22 -22.86 9.91
N SER A 646 -11.00 -23.07 10.40
CA SER A 646 -10.07 -24.07 9.84
C SER A 646 -10.09 -25.39 10.61
N SER A 647 -10.70 -25.40 11.79
CA SER A 647 -10.89 -26.61 12.59
C SER A 647 -12.25 -26.66 13.26
N VAL A 648 -12.78 -27.88 13.43
CA VAL A 648 -14.00 -28.16 14.20
C VAL A 648 -13.68 -29.29 15.18
N ALA A 649 -13.73 -28.97 16.48
CA ALA A 649 -13.54 -29.97 17.52
C ALA A 649 -14.79 -30.85 17.68
N THR A 650 -14.70 -31.89 18.52
CA THR A 650 -15.89 -32.65 18.92
C THR A 650 -16.75 -31.81 19.87
N LEU A 651 -17.89 -31.31 19.39
CA LEU A 651 -18.83 -30.46 20.12
C LEU A 651 -19.90 -31.26 20.89
N GLY A 652 -20.01 -32.56 20.59
CA GLY A 652 -20.94 -33.49 21.21
C GLY A 652 -21.91 -34.12 20.21
N GLN A 653 -22.66 -35.13 20.66
CA GLN A 653 -23.61 -35.89 19.81
C GLN A 653 -24.90 -35.13 19.48
N THR A 654 -25.12 -33.96 20.08
CA THR A 654 -26.31 -33.12 19.89
C THR A 654 -25.89 -31.70 19.57
N ASN A 655 -26.76 -30.94 18.90
CA ASN A 655 -26.50 -29.55 18.55
C ASN A 655 -26.63 -28.55 19.73
N LYS A 656 -26.84 -29.02 20.97
CA LYS A 656 -27.10 -28.16 22.14
C LYS A 656 -26.03 -27.10 22.36
N TRP A 657 -24.75 -27.49 22.39
CA TRP A 657 -23.68 -26.51 22.58
C TRP A 657 -23.60 -25.53 21.39
N LEU A 658 -23.72 -26.03 20.17
CA LEU A 658 -23.65 -25.20 18.97
C LEU A 658 -24.80 -24.17 18.93
N LYS A 659 -26.05 -24.61 19.15
CA LYS A 659 -27.24 -23.74 19.06
C LYS A 659 -27.50 -22.95 20.33
N ASP A 660 -27.59 -23.65 21.46
CA ASP A 660 -28.12 -23.07 22.70
C ASP A 660 -27.07 -22.26 23.46
N VAL A 661 -25.78 -22.51 23.18
CA VAL A 661 -24.66 -21.78 23.78
C VAL A 661 -24.02 -20.86 22.75
N PHE A 662 -23.38 -21.41 21.71
CA PHE A 662 -22.50 -20.64 20.84
C PHE A 662 -23.24 -19.70 19.88
N PHE A 663 -24.21 -20.21 19.10
CA PHE A 663 -25.05 -19.37 18.24
C PHE A 663 -25.83 -18.33 19.06
N LYS A 664 -26.35 -18.73 20.23
CA LYS A 664 -27.01 -17.80 21.14
C LYS A 664 -26.07 -16.71 21.65
N ALA A 665 -24.80 -17.01 21.90
CA ALA A 665 -23.79 -16.00 22.28
C ALA A 665 -23.48 -15.01 21.15
N LEU A 666 -23.52 -15.46 19.89
CA LEU A 666 -23.35 -14.59 18.71
C LEU A 666 -24.60 -13.75 18.38
N THR A 667 -25.73 -14.01 19.04
CA THR A 667 -27.01 -13.31 18.77
C THR A 667 -27.24 -12.22 19.82
N PRO A 668 -27.34 -10.95 19.41
CA PRO A 668 -27.68 -9.86 20.33
C PRO A 668 -29.08 -9.99 20.95
N THR A 669 -29.24 -9.51 22.18
CA THR A 669 -30.43 -9.75 23.02
C THR A 669 -31.75 -9.17 22.47
N HIS A 670 -31.69 -8.17 21.59
CA HIS A 670 -32.84 -7.46 21.01
C HIS A 670 -32.87 -7.49 19.46
N SER A 671 -32.35 -8.58 18.87
CA SER A 671 -32.29 -8.78 17.41
C SER A 671 -33.24 -9.89 16.94
N PRO A 672 -33.78 -9.83 15.70
CA PRO A 672 -34.36 -11.00 15.05
C PRO A 672 -33.37 -12.17 15.08
N GLN A 673 -33.88 -13.40 15.24
CA GLN A 673 -33.04 -14.60 15.22
C GLN A 673 -32.34 -14.72 13.85
N PRO A 674 -31.00 -14.71 13.80
CA PRO A 674 -30.27 -14.83 12.55
C PRO A 674 -30.31 -16.26 12.01
N THR A 675 -30.07 -16.36 10.71
CA THR A 675 -29.69 -17.60 10.04
C THR A 675 -28.16 -17.78 10.12
N TYR A 676 -27.67 -18.99 9.90
CA TYR A 676 -26.26 -19.33 10.11
C TYR A 676 -25.69 -20.11 8.93
N SER A 677 -24.43 -19.84 8.60
CA SER A 677 -23.61 -20.67 7.71
C SER A 677 -22.23 -20.89 8.31
N ILE A 678 -21.66 -22.07 8.07
CA ILE A 678 -20.34 -22.49 8.50
C ILE A 678 -19.54 -22.87 7.25
N ILE A 679 -18.57 -22.05 6.89
CA ILE A 679 -17.66 -22.31 5.77
C ILE A 679 -16.55 -23.24 6.25
N PHE A 680 -16.47 -24.40 5.61
CA PHE A 680 -15.40 -25.38 5.80
C PHE A 680 -15.11 -26.04 4.44
N PRO A 681 -13.84 -26.33 4.09
CA PRO A 681 -13.53 -26.84 2.76
C PRO A 681 -13.86 -28.33 2.63
N THR A 682 -14.24 -28.74 1.41
CA THR A 682 -14.37 -30.16 1.03
C THR A 682 -13.01 -30.78 0.65
N PRO A 683 -12.88 -32.12 0.59
CA PRO A 683 -11.66 -32.75 0.08
C PRO A 683 -11.26 -32.32 -1.32
N ASP A 684 -12.22 -32.11 -2.23
CA ASP A 684 -11.91 -31.66 -3.58
C ASP A 684 -11.38 -30.22 -3.60
N GLU A 685 -11.88 -29.35 -2.72
CA GLU A 685 -11.36 -27.98 -2.60
C GLU A 685 -9.92 -27.96 -2.06
N ILE A 686 -9.60 -28.83 -1.09
CA ILE A 686 -8.22 -29.00 -0.59
C ILE A 686 -7.31 -29.55 -1.68
N ARG A 687 -7.75 -30.62 -2.35
CA ARG A 687 -7.03 -31.26 -3.47
C ARG A 687 -6.73 -30.28 -4.61
N ARG A 688 -7.64 -29.34 -4.90
CA ARG A 688 -7.46 -28.27 -5.90
C ARG A 688 -6.85 -26.98 -5.34
N SER A 689 -6.41 -26.96 -4.09
CA SER A 689 -5.78 -25.76 -3.50
C SER A 689 -4.35 -25.56 -4.00
N LEU A 690 -3.79 -24.37 -3.82
CA LEU A 690 -2.43 -24.00 -4.27
C LEU A 690 -1.30 -24.89 -3.70
N ASN A 691 -1.52 -25.61 -2.60
CA ASN A 691 -0.54 -26.57 -2.09
C ASN A 691 -1.04 -28.03 -2.19
N GLY A 692 -2.10 -28.29 -2.95
CA GLY A 692 -2.73 -29.61 -3.02
C GLY A 692 -3.14 -30.11 -1.63
N TYR A 693 -2.99 -31.41 -1.38
CA TYR A 693 -3.34 -31.98 -0.08
C TYR A 693 -2.49 -31.45 1.09
N ASN A 694 -1.31 -30.86 0.83
CA ASN A 694 -0.48 -30.30 1.89
C ASN A 694 -1.17 -29.13 2.62
N SER A 695 -2.08 -28.42 1.96
CA SER A 695 -2.95 -27.41 2.62
C SER A 695 -3.81 -28.02 3.75
N GLY A 696 -4.17 -29.29 3.61
CA GLY A 696 -5.03 -30.02 4.55
C GLY A 696 -4.36 -30.32 5.89
N VAL A 697 -3.03 -30.15 6.00
CA VAL A 697 -2.28 -30.36 7.25
C VAL A 697 -2.67 -29.34 8.33
N SER A 698 -3.11 -28.14 7.95
CA SER A 698 -3.54 -27.08 8.87
C SER A 698 -5.05 -27.01 9.06
N ILE A 699 -5.82 -27.97 8.49
CA ILE A 699 -7.28 -27.95 8.47
C ILE A 699 -7.81 -29.26 9.03
N HIS A 700 -8.65 -29.17 10.07
CA HIS A 700 -8.97 -30.33 10.90
C HIS A 700 -10.45 -30.43 11.26
N MET A 701 -11.12 -31.46 10.73
CA MET A 701 -12.37 -31.97 11.27
C MET A 701 -12.29 -33.49 11.29
N LYS A 702 -12.56 -34.12 12.43
CA LYS A 702 -12.63 -35.59 12.53
C LYS A 702 -14.07 -36.04 12.33
N ILE A 703 -14.27 -37.07 11.53
CA ILE A 703 -15.59 -37.60 11.18
C ILE A 703 -15.74 -39.10 11.46
N GLN A 704 -14.70 -39.78 11.94
CA GLN A 704 -14.65 -41.25 11.97
C GLN A 704 -15.53 -41.88 13.06
N SER A 705 -15.62 -41.26 14.24
CA SER A 705 -16.38 -41.84 15.36
C SER A 705 -17.89 -41.61 15.21
N ALA A 706 -18.70 -42.49 15.82
CA ALA A 706 -20.16 -42.34 15.83
C ALA A 706 -20.64 -40.98 16.38
N ALA A 707 -19.92 -40.42 17.35
CA ALA A 707 -20.23 -39.09 17.88
C ALA A 707 -19.97 -37.98 16.87
N GLN A 708 -18.90 -38.09 16.09
CA GLN A 708 -18.55 -37.14 15.03
C GLN A 708 -19.48 -37.25 13.82
N GLN A 709 -19.96 -38.45 13.50
CA GLN A 709 -20.97 -38.66 12.46
C GLN A 709 -22.30 -38.00 12.82
N LYS A 710 -22.78 -38.16 14.07
CA LYS A 710 -23.96 -37.41 14.57
C LYS A 710 -23.73 -35.90 14.53
N GLN A 711 -22.51 -35.46 14.85
CA GLN A 711 -22.12 -34.06 14.74
C GLN A 711 -22.21 -33.54 13.31
N LEU A 712 -21.64 -34.26 12.36
CA LEU A 712 -21.74 -33.93 10.94
C LEU A 712 -23.20 -33.86 10.49
N GLN A 713 -24.04 -34.79 10.93
CA GLN A 713 -25.47 -34.80 10.59
C GLN A 713 -26.21 -33.52 11.04
N TYR A 714 -25.99 -33.06 12.27
CA TYR A 714 -26.65 -31.82 12.72
C TYR A 714 -25.98 -30.54 12.22
N MET A 715 -24.72 -30.61 11.80
CA MET A 715 -23.98 -29.47 11.23
C MET A 715 -24.22 -29.29 9.74
N SER A 716 -24.51 -30.37 9.01
CA SER A 716 -24.69 -30.39 7.55
C SER A 716 -25.58 -29.26 7.00
N PRO A 717 -26.73 -28.92 7.61
CA PRO A 717 -27.57 -27.81 7.11
C PRO A 717 -26.91 -26.42 7.17
N TYR A 718 -25.81 -26.28 7.90
CA TYR A 718 -25.05 -25.03 8.01
C TYR A 718 -23.81 -25.02 7.12
N LEU A 719 -23.34 -26.17 6.61
CA LEU A 719 -22.06 -26.25 5.93
C LEU A 719 -22.12 -25.60 4.54
N CYS A 720 -21.11 -24.78 4.25
CA CYS A 720 -20.90 -24.12 2.97
C CYS A 720 -19.47 -24.37 2.48
N GLN A 721 -19.33 -24.53 1.17
CA GLN A 721 -18.05 -24.72 0.48
C GLN A 721 -17.17 -23.46 0.62
N TRP A 722 -15.85 -23.63 0.57
CA TRP A 722 -14.89 -22.50 0.66
C TRP A 722 -14.82 -21.70 -0.65
N ALA A 723 -14.61 -22.39 -1.76
CA ALA A 723 -14.49 -21.86 -3.12
C ALA A 723 -15.84 -21.81 -3.86
N GLY A 724 -16.70 -22.80 -3.59
CA GLY A 724 -18.05 -22.84 -4.15
C GLY A 724 -18.12 -22.93 -5.67
N ASP A 725 -17.10 -23.53 -6.31
CA ASP A 725 -16.95 -23.67 -7.77
C ASP A 725 -17.23 -25.09 -8.29
N SER A 726 -17.82 -25.94 -7.45
CA SER A 726 -18.20 -27.30 -7.83
C SER A 726 -19.43 -27.26 -8.75
N LEU A 727 -19.25 -27.56 -10.04
CA LEU A 727 -20.37 -27.75 -10.97
C LEU A 727 -21.03 -29.12 -10.70
N PRO A 728 -22.36 -29.19 -10.49
CA PRO A 728 -23.07 -30.46 -10.54
C PRO A 728 -22.88 -31.12 -11.92
N PRO A 729 -22.81 -32.46 -12.02
CA PRO A 729 -22.77 -33.14 -13.31
C PRO A 729 -24.04 -32.80 -14.11
N GLY A 730 -23.87 -32.11 -15.25
CA GLY A 730 -24.94 -31.90 -16.24
C GLY A 730 -25.65 -30.54 -16.24
N GLN A 731 -25.25 -29.54 -15.45
CA GLN A 731 -25.76 -28.17 -15.58
C GLN A 731 -24.82 -27.28 -16.41
N CYS A 732 -25.38 -26.61 -17.43
CA CYS A 732 -24.73 -25.48 -18.09
C CYS A 732 -24.94 -24.21 -17.25
N ILE A 733 -24.03 -23.24 -17.37
CA ILE A 733 -24.17 -21.92 -16.75
C ILE A 733 -25.47 -21.30 -17.27
N ASP A 734 -26.46 -21.16 -16.39
CA ASP A 734 -27.67 -20.41 -16.67
C ASP A 734 -27.30 -18.92 -16.72
N LEU A 735 -27.39 -18.34 -17.91
CA LEU A 735 -27.14 -16.91 -18.16
C LEU A 735 -28.41 -16.06 -17.94
N SER A 736 -29.48 -16.62 -17.35
CA SER A 736 -30.65 -15.84 -16.96
C SER A 736 -30.29 -14.87 -15.83
N GLU A 737 -30.80 -13.64 -15.94
CA GLU A 737 -30.48 -12.47 -15.10
C GLU A 737 -30.93 -12.58 -13.62
N ASP A 738 -31.39 -13.76 -13.17
CA ASP A 738 -31.96 -13.96 -11.83
C ASP A 738 -30.93 -14.31 -10.74
N ASN A 739 -29.65 -14.49 -11.08
CA ASN A 739 -28.58 -14.67 -10.08
C ASN A 739 -27.75 -13.39 -9.92
N PRO A 740 -27.62 -12.83 -8.70
CA PRO A 740 -26.75 -11.68 -8.47
C PRO A 740 -25.29 -12.05 -8.85
N PRO A 741 -24.53 -11.12 -9.46
CA PRO A 741 -23.17 -11.41 -9.91
C PRO A 741 -22.31 -11.87 -8.73
N LYS A 742 -21.55 -12.96 -8.95
CA LYS A 742 -20.64 -13.52 -7.94
C LYS A 742 -19.62 -12.45 -7.52
N ARG A 743 -19.60 -12.11 -6.23
CA ARG A 743 -18.64 -11.18 -5.62
C ARG A 743 -17.44 -11.98 -5.15
N GLU A 744 -16.36 -11.93 -5.92
CA GLU A 744 -15.19 -12.81 -5.73
C GLU A 744 -14.15 -12.21 -4.79
N ALA A 745 -13.80 -12.91 -3.72
CA ALA A 745 -12.70 -12.53 -2.83
C ALA A 745 -11.32 -12.79 -3.44
N GLY A 746 -11.24 -13.62 -4.48
CA GLY A 746 -9.99 -13.98 -5.16
C GLY A 746 -9.13 -14.99 -4.40
N ARG A 747 -9.70 -15.69 -3.41
CA ARG A 747 -8.98 -16.63 -2.50
C ARG A 747 -9.46 -18.09 -2.60
N ALA A 748 -10.32 -18.42 -3.57
CA ALA A 748 -10.93 -19.73 -3.74
C ALA A 748 -9.92 -20.91 -3.74
N ARG A 749 -8.74 -20.72 -4.34
CA ARG A 749 -7.69 -21.75 -4.40
C ARG A 749 -6.69 -21.69 -3.24
N ALA A 750 -6.77 -20.69 -2.38
CA ALA A 750 -5.95 -20.57 -1.19
C ALA A 750 -6.70 -21.10 0.03
N ALA A 751 -6.28 -22.27 0.52
CA ALA A 751 -7.01 -22.94 1.60
C ALA A 751 -7.11 -22.07 2.87
N PRO A 752 -8.25 -22.10 3.57
CA PRO A 752 -8.48 -21.20 4.68
C PRO A 752 -7.82 -21.68 5.96
N HIS A 753 -6.89 -20.88 6.49
CA HIS A 753 -6.46 -21.00 7.88
C HIS A 753 -6.89 -19.79 8.73
N ILE A 754 -7.44 -18.74 8.11
CA ILE A 754 -8.21 -17.69 8.78
C ILE A 754 -9.38 -18.27 9.59
N LYS A 755 -9.84 -17.52 10.59
CA LYS A 755 -11.13 -17.74 11.26
C LYS A 755 -11.85 -16.41 11.37
N THR A 756 -13.02 -16.32 10.74
CA THR A 756 -13.85 -15.12 10.78
C THR A 756 -15.27 -15.45 11.24
N TYR A 757 -15.88 -14.53 11.98
CA TYR A 757 -17.27 -14.57 12.35
C TYR A 757 -17.86 -13.24 11.94
N ILE A 758 -18.80 -13.24 11.00
CA ILE A 758 -19.33 -12.00 10.40
C ILE A 758 -20.84 -12.05 10.47
N ARG A 759 -21.44 -11.00 11.04
CA ARG A 759 -22.88 -10.81 11.03
C ARG A 759 -23.24 -9.80 9.96
N PHE A 760 -23.94 -10.27 8.93
CA PHE A 760 -24.58 -9.43 7.93
C PHE A 760 -25.95 -8.97 8.42
N ALA A 761 -26.33 -7.75 8.02
CA ALA A 761 -27.61 -7.16 8.41
C ALA A 761 -28.81 -7.98 7.90
N ASP A 762 -28.66 -8.61 6.73
CA ASP A 762 -29.67 -9.47 6.10
C ASP A 762 -29.05 -10.57 5.22
N SER A 763 -29.92 -11.39 4.61
CA SER A 763 -29.53 -12.48 3.71
C SER A 763 -28.90 -12.04 2.39
N ASP A 764 -28.99 -10.75 2.01
CA ASP A 764 -28.34 -10.25 0.79
C ASP A 764 -26.84 -10.01 1.02
N MET A 765 -26.41 -9.96 2.29
CA MET A 765 -25.02 -9.83 2.70
C MET A 765 -24.33 -8.62 2.04
N LYS A 766 -25.05 -7.49 1.96
CA LYS A 766 -24.54 -6.21 1.41
C LYS A 766 -23.97 -5.28 2.47
N THR A 767 -24.37 -5.44 3.73
CA THR A 767 -23.90 -4.62 4.86
C THR A 767 -23.59 -5.53 6.04
N ILE A 768 -22.62 -5.12 6.85
CA ILE A 768 -22.07 -5.86 7.98
C ILE A 768 -22.40 -5.08 9.26
N ASP A 769 -23.02 -5.74 10.23
CA ASP A 769 -23.24 -5.15 11.56
C ASP A 769 -21.98 -5.25 12.41
N TRP A 770 -21.28 -6.40 12.35
CA TRP A 770 -19.97 -6.58 12.96
C TRP A 770 -19.20 -7.70 12.29
N ALA A 771 -17.87 -7.61 12.38
CA ALA A 771 -16.97 -8.64 11.92
C ALA A 771 -15.89 -8.92 12.98
N MET A 772 -15.60 -10.20 13.17
CA MET A 772 -14.61 -10.69 14.12
C MET A 772 -13.58 -11.56 13.39
N VAL A 773 -12.30 -11.29 13.67
CA VAL A 773 -11.17 -12.13 13.26
C VAL A 773 -10.47 -12.64 14.51
N SER A 774 -10.28 -13.96 14.59
CA SER A 774 -9.77 -14.60 15.80
C SER A 774 -8.87 -15.79 15.48
N SER A 775 -8.06 -16.22 16.45
CA SER A 775 -7.43 -17.54 16.42
C SER A 775 -8.43 -18.67 16.74
N ALA A 776 -9.53 -18.38 17.44
CA ALA A 776 -10.45 -19.39 17.95
C ALA A 776 -11.19 -20.12 16.82
N ASN A 777 -11.04 -21.45 16.79
CA ASN A 777 -11.83 -22.34 15.94
C ASN A 777 -13.17 -22.70 16.61
N LEU A 778 -14.05 -23.40 15.89
CA LEU A 778 -15.29 -23.93 16.46
C LEU A 778 -15.00 -25.08 17.44
N SER A 779 -14.79 -24.74 18.71
CA SER A 779 -14.34 -25.66 19.76
C SER A 779 -14.79 -25.22 21.16
N THR A 780 -15.15 -26.20 21.99
CA THR A 780 -15.44 -26.00 23.42
C THR A 780 -14.17 -25.68 24.23
N GLN A 781 -12.99 -26.10 23.77
CA GLN A 781 -11.71 -25.76 24.41
C GLN A 781 -11.34 -24.29 24.18
N ALA A 782 -11.63 -23.79 22.96
CA ALA A 782 -11.38 -22.41 22.56
C ALA A 782 -12.39 -21.44 23.18
N TRP A 783 -13.70 -21.67 22.95
CA TRP A 783 -14.75 -20.75 23.40
C TRP A 783 -15.29 -21.05 24.80
N GLY A 784 -15.02 -22.23 25.34
CA GLY A 784 -15.57 -22.67 26.62
C GLY A 784 -16.75 -23.64 26.47
N ALA A 785 -16.83 -24.59 27.39
CA ALA A 785 -17.95 -25.53 27.46
C ALA A 785 -19.26 -24.84 27.88
N ALA A 786 -20.38 -25.56 27.75
CA ALA A 786 -21.63 -25.16 28.40
C ALA A 786 -21.43 -25.07 29.92
N THR A 787 -22.22 -24.24 30.59
CA THR A 787 -22.19 -24.13 32.05
C THR A 787 -22.42 -25.51 32.68
N ASN A 788 -21.55 -25.89 33.61
CA ASN A 788 -21.75 -27.09 34.42
C ASN A 788 -22.89 -26.87 35.44
N ALA A 789 -23.16 -27.88 36.27
CA ALA A 789 -24.20 -27.80 37.31
C ALA A 789 -23.95 -26.70 38.35
N SER A 790 -22.69 -26.30 38.54
CA SER A 790 -22.28 -25.18 39.40
C SER A 790 -22.25 -23.84 38.67
N GLY A 791 -22.74 -23.73 37.43
CA GLY A 791 -22.79 -22.46 36.68
C GLY A 791 -21.46 -22.02 36.07
N GLU A 792 -20.41 -22.85 36.14
CA GLU A 792 -19.07 -22.52 35.65
C GLU A 792 -18.88 -22.86 34.17
N VAL A 793 -18.20 -21.95 33.47
CA VAL A 793 -17.70 -22.12 32.12
C VAL A 793 -16.23 -22.53 32.20
N ARG A 794 -15.91 -23.67 31.59
CA ARG A 794 -14.54 -24.19 31.51
C ARG A 794 -13.94 -23.89 30.14
N ILE A 795 -12.86 -23.13 30.12
CA ILE A 795 -12.04 -22.78 28.94
C ILE A 795 -10.69 -23.46 29.09
N CYS A 796 -10.18 -24.06 28.00
CA CYS A 796 -8.93 -24.84 28.05
C CYS A 796 -7.78 -24.21 27.26
N SER A 797 -8.07 -23.36 26.27
CA SER A 797 -7.08 -22.81 25.33
C SER A 797 -6.85 -21.33 25.51
N TRP A 798 -5.67 -20.87 25.09
CA TRP A 798 -5.39 -19.46 24.85
C TRP A 798 -5.82 -19.11 23.43
N GLU A 799 -6.70 -18.12 23.31
CA GLU A 799 -7.13 -17.57 22.02
C GLU A 799 -7.14 -16.05 22.09
N ILE A 800 -7.00 -15.39 20.96
CA ILE A 800 -7.08 -13.92 20.85
C ILE A 800 -7.67 -13.52 19.51
N GLY A 801 -8.41 -12.42 19.49
CA GLY A 801 -9.06 -11.87 18.30
C GLY A 801 -9.53 -10.44 18.54
N VAL A 802 -10.04 -9.84 17.47
CA VAL A 802 -10.61 -8.50 17.48
C VAL A 802 -12.00 -8.50 16.84
N VAL A 803 -12.86 -7.61 17.34
CA VAL A 803 -14.17 -7.33 16.77
C VAL A 803 -14.25 -5.86 16.38
N VAL A 804 -14.76 -5.62 15.17
CA VAL A 804 -14.99 -4.28 14.62
C VAL A 804 -16.42 -4.14 14.13
N TRP A 805 -16.97 -2.93 14.23
CA TRP A 805 -18.33 -2.58 13.77
C TRP A 805 -18.35 -1.12 13.28
N PRO A 806 -19.35 -0.69 12.50
CA PRO A 806 -19.35 0.60 11.82
C PRO A 806 -19.15 1.81 12.74
N GLU A 807 -19.85 1.84 13.88
CA GLU A 807 -19.91 2.99 14.78
C GLU A 807 -18.56 3.36 15.42
N LEU A 808 -17.60 2.42 15.46
CA LEU A 808 -16.26 2.67 15.96
C LEU A 808 -15.51 3.76 15.18
N PHE A 809 -15.87 3.96 13.91
CA PHE A 809 -15.10 4.82 13.00
C PHE A 809 -15.69 6.23 12.87
N ARG A 810 -16.75 6.56 13.63
CA ARG A 810 -17.30 7.91 13.68
C ARG A 810 -16.23 8.92 14.11
N ASP A 811 -16.22 10.09 13.47
CA ASP A 811 -15.31 11.18 13.80
C ASP A 811 -15.64 11.72 15.20
N GLY A 812 -14.84 11.33 16.20
CA GLY A 812 -14.95 11.71 17.60
C GLY A 812 -13.66 11.31 18.34
N GLY A 813 -13.23 12.13 19.29
CA GLY A 813 -12.00 11.91 20.09
C GLY A 813 -12.08 10.65 20.96
N CYS A 814 -11.11 10.46 21.87
CA CYS A 814 -10.94 9.25 22.71
C CYS A 814 -12.21 8.74 23.40
N ASP A 815 -13.24 9.59 23.61
CA ASP A 815 -14.44 9.30 24.41
C ASP A 815 -15.75 9.12 23.61
N ASP A 816 -15.79 9.40 22.30
CA ASP A 816 -17.07 9.54 21.57
C ASP A 816 -17.54 8.28 20.81
N ALA A 817 -16.82 7.16 20.90
CA ALA A 817 -17.00 5.97 20.05
C ALA A 817 -18.37 5.23 20.15
N ALA A 818 -19.37 5.72 20.89
CA ALA A 818 -20.79 5.34 20.66
C ALA A 818 -21.79 6.20 21.49
N SER A 819 -21.72 7.53 21.49
CA SER A 819 -22.84 8.31 22.06
C SER A 819 -24.00 8.29 21.05
N PRO A 820 -25.22 7.83 21.39
CA PRO A 820 -26.39 8.23 20.62
C PRO A 820 -26.50 9.75 20.78
N SER A 821 -26.42 10.49 19.68
CA SER A 821 -26.62 11.94 19.75
C SER A 821 -27.98 12.22 20.37
N ALA A 822 -28.01 13.21 21.26
CA ALA A 822 -29.21 13.83 21.79
C ALA A 822 -29.97 14.59 20.67
N SER A 823 -30.41 13.88 19.64
CA SER A 823 -31.19 14.40 18.51
C SER A 823 -32.40 13.51 18.18
N GLU A 824 -32.87 12.71 19.15
CA GLU A 824 -34.15 11.99 19.04
C GLU A 824 -35.40 12.87 19.31
N SER A 825 -35.27 14.19 19.41
CA SER A 825 -36.42 15.07 19.68
C SER A 825 -36.95 15.88 18.49
N GLU A 826 -36.31 15.93 17.32
CA GLU A 826 -36.78 16.80 16.23
C GLU A 826 -36.62 16.23 14.81
N SER A 827 -37.36 15.17 14.46
CA SER A 827 -37.86 14.98 13.08
C SER A 827 -38.94 13.90 13.01
N ARG A 828 -40.08 14.13 13.68
CA ARG A 828 -41.35 13.47 13.31
C ARG A 828 -42.06 14.30 12.25
N ALA A 829 -41.50 14.29 11.04
CA ALA A 829 -42.22 14.69 9.84
C ALA A 829 -41.70 13.81 8.69
N GLU A 830 -42.63 13.13 8.02
CA GLU A 830 -42.43 12.33 6.79
C GLU A 830 -41.74 10.96 6.93
N GLY A 831 -42.51 9.95 7.34
CA GLY A 831 -42.69 8.64 6.65
C GLY A 831 -41.52 7.76 6.16
N LYS A 832 -40.23 8.13 6.28
CA LYS A 832 -39.07 7.30 5.92
C LYS A 832 -38.10 7.20 7.10
N PRO A 833 -37.58 6.00 7.44
CA PRO A 833 -36.57 5.87 8.48
C PRO A 833 -35.28 6.61 8.06
N PRO A 834 -34.60 7.32 8.98
CA PRO A 834 -33.33 7.98 8.66
C PRO A 834 -32.29 6.94 8.24
N ALA A 835 -31.54 7.22 7.17
CA ALA A 835 -30.44 6.36 6.74
C ALA A 835 -29.33 6.32 7.81
N PRO A 836 -28.64 5.19 7.99
CA PRO A 836 -27.55 5.09 8.96
C PRO A 836 -26.40 6.02 8.57
N ASP A 837 -25.93 6.79 9.55
CA ASP A 837 -24.83 7.76 9.39
C ASP A 837 -23.51 7.09 8.99
N VAL A 838 -23.23 5.89 9.52
CA VAL A 838 -22.03 5.09 9.17
C VAL A 838 -22.42 3.68 8.77
N LEU A 839 -21.79 3.13 7.72
CA LEU A 839 -22.03 1.78 7.20
C LEU A 839 -20.73 0.98 7.15
N MET A 840 -20.79 -0.33 7.39
CA MET A 840 -19.71 -1.25 7.04
C MET A 840 -20.15 -2.17 5.91
N VAL A 841 -19.30 -2.33 4.89
CA VAL A 841 -19.61 -3.08 3.66
C VAL A 841 -18.52 -4.10 3.32
N PRO A 842 -18.90 -5.27 2.78
CA PRO A 842 -17.93 -6.26 2.32
C PRO A 842 -17.13 -5.74 1.12
N CYS A 843 -15.81 -5.83 1.20
CA CYS A 843 -14.87 -5.43 0.15
C CYS A 843 -14.17 -6.66 -0.43
N PHE A 844 -14.02 -6.69 -1.75
CA PHE A 844 -13.54 -7.86 -2.50
C PHE A 844 -12.27 -7.48 -3.27
N LYS A 845 -11.23 -8.31 -3.18
CA LYS A 845 -9.90 -8.14 -3.80
C LYS A 845 -9.11 -6.87 -3.41
N ARG A 846 -9.72 -5.90 -2.73
CA ARG A 846 -9.11 -4.68 -2.17
C ARG A 846 -9.74 -4.34 -0.81
N ASP A 847 -9.08 -3.54 0.00
CA ASP A 847 -9.54 -3.16 1.34
C ASP A 847 -10.48 -1.97 1.33
N ARG A 848 -10.32 -1.07 0.34
CA ARG A 848 -11.16 0.10 0.16
C ARG A 848 -12.53 -0.25 -0.46
N PRO A 849 -13.66 0.23 0.11
CA PRO A 849 -14.97 0.07 -0.50
C PRO A 849 -15.03 0.64 -1.92
N VAL A 850 -15.71 -0.06 -2.82
CA VAL A 850 -16.09 0.45 -4.13
C VAL A 850 -17.50 1.03 -4.02
N VAL A 851 -17.72 2.21 -4.60
CA VAL A 851 -19.03 2.87 -4.63
C VAL A 851 -20.05 1.91 -5.25
N SER A 852 -21.01 1.45 -4.45
CA SER A 852 -22.07 0.52 -4.86
C SER A 852 -23.43 1.04 -4.41
N ASP A 853 -24.48 0.66 -5.14
CA ASP A 853 -25.86 1.10 -4.92
C ASP A 853 -26.29 0.94 -3.45
N GLY A 854 -26.56 2.08 -2.80
CA GLY A 854 -26.98 2.19 -1.40
C GLY A 854 -25.96 2.84 -0.45
N ALA A 855 -24.71 3.03 -0.89
CA ALA A 855 -23.66 3.74 -0.13
C ALA A 855 -23.80 5.28 -0.19
N GLU A 856 -24.58 5.81 -1.15
CA GLU A 856 -24.73 7.25 -1.44
C GLU A 856 -25.47 8.04 -0.36
N THR A 857 -26.00 7.37 0.67
CA THR A 857 -26.81 8.01 1.73
C THR A 857 -26.12 8.07 3.09
N ALA A 858 -24.98 7.40 3.27
CA ALA A 858 -24.22 7.41 4.52
C ALA A 858 -23.15 8.50 4.50
N SER A 859 -22.85 9.10 5.66
CA SER A 859 -21.75 10.06 5.79
C SER A 859 -20.39 9.36 5.78
N MET A 860 -20.33 8.10 6.22
CA MET A 860 -19.12 7.28 6.20
C MET A 860 -19.39 5.81 5.83
N VAL A 861 -18.47 5.23 5.04
CA VAL A 861 -18.49 3.83 4.64
C VAL A 861 -17.14 3.18 4.97
N VAL A 862 -17.18 2.17 5.84
CA VAL A 862 -16.03 1.37 6.28
C VAL A 862 -15.99 0.06 5.50
N GLY A 863 -14.84 -0.26 4.92
CA GLY A 863 -14.63 -1.54 4.27
C GLY A 863 -14.43 -2.67 5.26
N PHE A 864 -14.78 -3.88 4.87
CA PHE A 864 -14.29 -5.10 5.52
C PHE A 864 -13.84 -6.09 4.45
N ARG A 865 -12.55 -6.41 4.44
CA ARG A 865 -11.94 -7.28 3.43
C ARG A 865 -12.45 -8.71 3.56
N MET A 866 -13.21 -9.17 2.58
CA MET A 866 -13.81 -10.50 2.56
C MET A 866 -12.79 -11.58 2.17
N PRO A 867 -12.67 -12.68 2.94
CA PRO A 867 -11.76 -13.78 2.62
C PRO A 867 -12.39 -14.85 1.71
N TYR A 868 -13.71 -14.83 1.51
CA TYR A 868 -14.46 -15.81 0.70
C TYR A 868 -15.48 -15.11 -0.20
N ASP A 869 -15.91 -15.83 -1.24
CA ASP A 869 -16.85 -15.33 -2.24
C ASP A 869 -18.27 -15.21 -1.67
N LEU A 870 -19.06 -14.29 -2.22
CA LEU A 870 -20.50 -14.19 -1.97
C LEU A 870 -21.29 -14.22 -3.29
N PRO A 871 -22.50 -14.83 -3.35
CA PRO A 871 -23.17 -15.56 -2.26
C PRO A 871 -22.44 -16.87 -1.91
N LEU A 872 -22.75 -17.41 -0.72
CA LEU A 872 -22.18 -18.68 -0.27
C LEU A 872 -22.77 -19.86 -1.04
N THR A 873 -21.96 -20.90 -1.25
CA THR A 873 -22.40 -22.17 -1.84
C THR A 873 -22.63 -23.20 -0.74
N PRO A 874 -23.89 -23.60 -0.44
CA PRO A 874 -24.17 -24.66 0.53
C PRO A 874 -23.59 -26.00 0.08
N TYR A 875 -23.32 -26.89 1.04
CA TYR A 875 -22.94 -28.28 0.74
C TYR A 875 -24.07 -29.01 -0.02
N GLY A 876 -23.72 -29.71 -1.08
CA GLY A 876 -24.59 -30.63 -1.81
C GLY A 876 -24.81 -31.96 -1.07
N ALA A 877 -25.72 -32.79 -1.57
CA ALA A 877 -26.09 -34.06 -0.94
C ALA A 877 -24.94 -35.09 -0.82
N GLY A 878 -23.87 -34.94 -1.61
CA GLY A 878 -22.68 -35.80 -1.59
C GLY A 878 -21.43 -35.11 -1.04
N ASP A 879 -21.53 -33.86 -0.58
CA ASP A 879 -20.37 -33.15 -0.05
C ASP A 879 -20.04 -33.61 1.36
N GLU A 880 -18.76 -33.82 1.62
CA GLU A 880 -18.22 -34.09 2.95
C GLU A 880 -17.15 -33.06 3.30
N PRO A 881 -16.96 -32.74 4.59
CA PRO A 881 -15.88 -31.84 5.00
C PRO A 881 -14.52 -32.54 4.88
N TRP A 882 -13.48 -31.76 4.61
CA TRP A 882 -12.11 -32.25 4.66
C TRP A 882 -11.81 -32.93 6.00
N CYS A 883 -11.27 -34.15 5.92
CA CYS A 883 -10.84 -34.91 7.07
C CYS A 883 -9.42 -35.44 6.86
N ALA A 884 -8.45 -34.80 7.52
CA ALA A 884 -7.03 -35.16 7.43
C ALA A 884 -6.71 -36.58 7.96
N THR A 885 -7.61 -37.19 8.74
CA THR A 885 -7.45 -38.58 9.24
C THR A 885 -8.22 -39.61 8.42
N ALA A 886 -8.80 -39.22 7.27
CA ALA A 886 -9.40 -40.12 6.29
C ALA A 886 -8.53 -40.16 5.02
N SER A 887 -8.53 -41.28 4.31
CA SER A 887 -7.80 -41.42 3.05
C SER A 887 -8.64 -40.87 1.88
N HIS A 888 -8.00 -40.10 1.00
CA HIS A 888 -8.57 -39.50 -0.20
C HIS A 888 -7.78 -39.97 -1.42
N ALA A 889 -8.36 -40.93 -2.15
CA ALA A 889 -7.68 -41.63 -3.25
C ALA A 889 -7.55 -40.80 -4.54
N LEU A 890 -8.38 -39.77 -4.72
CA LEU A 890 -8.29 -38.89 -5.88
C LEU A 890 -7.00 -38.06 -5.81
N PRO A 891 -6.15 -38.04 -6.84
CA PRO A 891 -4.89 -37.30 -6.80
C PRO A 891 -5.14 -35.79 -6.85
N ASP A 892 -4.33 -35.02 -6.14
CA ASP A 892 -4.24 -33.57 -6.32
C ASP A 892 -3.60 -33.20 -7.65
N TRP A 893 -3.56 -31.91 -7.95
CA TRP A 893 -2.99 -31.41 -9.19
C TRP A 893 -1.46 -31.64 -9.27
N GLN A 894 -0.81 -32.02 -8.16
CA GLN A 894 0.60 -32.46 -8.10
C GLN A 894 0.74 -33.98 -8.22
N GLY A 895 -0.36 -34.71 -8.48
CA GLY A 895 -0.38 -36.16 -8.60
C GLY A 895 -0.31 -36.91 -7.27
N GLN A 896 -0.43 -36.23 -6.13
CA GLN A 896 -0.37 -36.85 -4.81
C GLN A 896 -1.76 -37.28 -4.34
N SER A 897 -1.90 -38.48 -3.79
CA SER A 897 -3.07 -38.90 -3.03
C SER A 897 -2.82 -38.70 -1.53
N TRP A 898 -3.86 -38.44 -0.74
CA TRP A 898 -3.74 -38.39 0.71
C TRP A 898 -4.10 -39.75 1.31
N VAL A 899 -3.11 -40.50 1.82
CA VAL A 899 -3.32 -41.82 2.42
C VAL A 899 -2.82 -41.77 3.86
N VAL A 900 -3.70 -42.07 4.81
CA VAL A 900 -3.44 -42.04 6.26
C VAL A 900 -3.04 -43.40 6.78
#